data_AF-A0A919RCX5-F1
#
_entry.id   AF-A0A919RCX5-F1
#
_cell.length_a   1.000
_cell.length_b   1.000
_cell.length_c   1.000
_cell.angle_alpha   90.00
_cell.angle_beta   90.00
_cell.angle_gamma   90.00
#
_symmetry.space_group_name_H-M   'P 1'
#
loop_
_entity.id
_entity.type
_entity.pdbx_description
1 polymer ?
#
loop_
_entity_poly.entity_id
_entity_poly.type
_entity_poly.pdbx_seq_one_letter_code
_entity_poly.pdbx_strand_id
1 'polypeptide(L)'
;MSASEGAVLVHAIGGGDLGVPGAATLSGITPDYEGLPGAEGKTRRPLRKVFEGLAEAGIPLSGVVFLGTTTPLAAGSTLAVHAARMRRRLTSESGLCGSRFPPAAVHVVEIGEPGMRSTADALAVWIETHDPGEVLVTTGSGALSLSTGAVCAVLGARLPVRVLHIDRPREPYSLQRPRDKTAHLDAWLVRHRFWDALGELDEENRGLWRLLAERQAGLTTKATALAGAEAAAEWRERYGVTKGNLGKFRDRTATLQAALFERLGRGEAADYGTLRAWYADTLDKLSAREELSPNTKAVVTRLVSDLRSRAGGKGDLTGLLRMAMRDLRGDITSDCAAMIKDAELTDLYGRAATHQAHLWPAPLAPGHLSPTLTAAADRWESKDDQGVKLIQRTGRVSWPVLGSGDILALLAVGIGDPARDGDDLRAIHTVLTESRLRQKGLLRRGEVRLRLLASPEATLRAHRLARAAQRWEADIRVVDDVRGDLHEVRDVVVNALAAEAAPTGRGGSGSLRDVDEVVLVLNPGPPMTNYGMVAAGVEWSLQAACPLWLTELGRAGPDRIELRSGKPVLARLGLDHMLAQLAAGAVRRLDLRTAQRLVDRGSDALRAVLPDLQILERYLFAAWVDVRDWSENHDKGARRRLSLIAKVCGELPVPAAYLAVESLRPGLFTWRRWEEKRIECPALKELATLANGSLQGHALDRRSRGARGPRHQPNVRDVLIDAIKELGGPRPEDDDLVRRHQSLLRSLDRIFHGPVDGR
;
A
#
# COMPACT_ATOMS: atom_id res chain seq x y z
N MET A 1 -34.97 13.78 -12.06
CA MET A 1 -34.70 14.82 -11.04
C MET A 1 -33.61 15.71 -11.60
N SER A 2 -33.91 16.98 -11.85
CA SER A 2 -32.96 17.92 -12.44
C SER A 2 -31.83 18.19 -11.45
N ALA A 3 -30.57 18.08 -11.88
CA ALA A 3 -29.43 18.55 -11.10
C ALA A 3 -29.68 20.01 -10.73
N SER A 4 -29.71 20.32 -9.44
CA SER A 4 -29.83 21.70 -8.97
C SER A 4 -28.59 22.47 -9.42
N GLU A 5 -28.75 23.53 -10.22
CA GLU A 5 -27.65 24.44 -10.54
C GLU A 5 -27.09 25.08 -9.26
N GLY A 6 -25.80 24.85 -8.95
CA GLY A 6 -25.09 25.42 -7.80
C GLY A 6 -24.42 24.40 -6.87
N ALA A 7 -23.44 24.84 -6.09
CA ALA A 7 -22.69 23.97 -5.17
C ALA A 7 -23.40 23.80 -3.83
N VAL A 8 -23.23 22.65 -3.17
CA VAL A 8 -23.72 22.42 -1.80
C VAL A 8 -22.64 22.82 -0.80
N LEU A 9 -22.98 23.68 0.16
CA LEU A 9 -22.09 24.04 1.26
C LEU A 9 -22.23 23.04 2.41
N VAL A 10 -21.17 22.28 2.71
CA VAL A 10 -21.06 21.47 3.92
C VAL A 10 -20.31 22.27 4.99
N HIS A 11 -21.02 22.64 6.05
CA HIS A 11 -20.49 23.45 7.15
C HIS A 11 -20.41 22.66 8.45
N ALA A 12 -19.20 22.51 8.98
CA ALA A 12 -18.97 21.82 10.25
C ALA A 12 -19.18 22.77 11.43
N ILE A 13 -20.19 22.51 12.26
CA ILE A 13 -20.51 23.35 13.41
C ILE A 13 -19.44 23.18 14.48
N GLY A 14 -18.76 24.26 14.84
CA GLY A 14 -17.75 24.30 15.90
C GLY A 14 -18.00 25.42 16.92
N GLY A 15 -17.13 25.52 17.92
CA GLY A 15 -17.23 26.55 18.97
C GLY A 15 -17.23 27.98 18.41
N GLY A 16 -16.56 28.20 17.27
CA GLY A 16 -16.58 29.50 16.58
C GLY A 16 -17.96 29.93 16.10
N ASP A 17 -18.83 28.99 15.68
CA ASP A 17 -20.21 29.29 15.27
C ASP A 17 -21.13 29.65 16.43
N LEU A 18 -20.70 29.33 17.66
CA LEU A 18 -21.42 29.64 18.89
C LEU A 18 -20.90 30.92 19.54
N GLY A 19 -19.87 31.56 18.97
CA GLY A 19 -19.18 32.72 19.53
C GLY A 19 -18.21 32.37 20.67
N VAL A 20 -17.77 31.10 20.76
CA VAL A 20 -16.94 30.60 21.87
C VAL A 20 -15.68 29.91 21.31
N PRO A 21 -14.64 30.67 20.92
CA PRO A 21 -13.41 30.08 20.39
C PRO A 21 -12.69 29.29 21.49
N GLY A 22 -12.49 27.98 21.26
CA GLY A 22 -11.61 27.14 22.08
C GLY A 22 -12.10 26.79 23.48
N ALA A 23 -13.35 27.12 23.88
CA ALA A 23 -13.84 26.74 25.20
C ALA A 23 -14.19 25.25 25.27
N ALA A 24 -13.71 24.59 26.33
CA ALA A 24 -14.10 23.23 26.68
C ALA A 24 -15.55 23.16 27.24
N THR A 25 -16.14 24.30 27.60
CA THR A 25 -17.45 24.39 28.25
C THR A 25 -18.32 25.50 27.64
N LEU A 26 -19.61 25.20 27.45
CA LEU A 26 -20.64 26.18 27.02
C LEU A 26 -21.55 26.63 28.18
N SER A 27 -21.20 26.28 29.42
CA SER A 27 -22.05 26.57 30.58
C SER A 27 -22.17 28.09 30.77
N GLY A 28 -23.40 28.60 30.83
CA GLY A 28 -23.68 30.03 31.02
C GLY A 28 -23.53 30.92 29.78
N ILE A 29 -23.20 30.37 28.60
CA ILE A 29 -23.00 31.16 27.38
C ILE A 29 -24.21 31.06 26.45
N THR A 30 -24.76 32.20 26.03
CA THR A 30 -25.79 32.25 24.97
C THR A 30 -25.13 32.21 23.59
N PRO A 31 -25.41 31.18 22.76
CA PRO A 31 -24.84 31.08 21.42
C PRO A 31 -25.17 32.28 20.55
N ASP A 32 -24.19 32.79 19.83
CA ASP A 32 -24.37 33.87 18.86
C ASP A 32 -24.18 33.37 17.43
N TYR A 33 -25.30 32.97 16.80
CA TYR A 33 -25.30 32.44 15.45
C TYR A 33 -25.15 33.50 14.35
N GLU A 34 -25.42 34.78 14.67
CA GLU A 34 -25.47 35.87 13.68
C GLU A 34 -24.27 36.82 13.78
N GLY A 35 -23.65 36.87 14.96
CA GLY A 35 -22.60 37.79 15.31
C GLY A 35 -23.14 39.21 15.42
N LEU A 36 -23.78 39.56 16.55
CA LEU A 36 -24.32 40.91 16.76
C LEU A 36 -23.26 41.98 16.46
N PRO A 37 -23.55 43.02 15.64
CA PRO A 37 -22.64 44.14 15.44
C PRO A 37 -22.28 44.79 16.79
N GLY A 38 -20.98 44.81 17.14
CA GLY A 38 -20.49 45.47 18.36
C GLY A 38 -20.36 44.62 19.63
N ALA A 39 -20.61 43.31 19.60
CA ALA A 39 -20.38 42.47 20.79
C ALA A 39 -18.88 42.29 21.11
N GLU A 40 -18.43 42.81 22.27
CA GLU A 40 -17.09 42.58 22.81
C GLU A 40 -16.81 41.07 22.97
N GLY A 41 -15.64 40.61 22.54
CA GLY A 41 -15.20 39.22 22.66
C GLY A 41 -15.72 38.24 21.59
N LYS A 42 -16.63 38.64 20.69
CA LYS A 42 -17.23 37.76 19.65
C LYS A 42 -16.67 38.04 18.24
N THR A 43 -15.37 37.82 18.06
CA THR A 43 -14.61 38.18 16.85
C THR A 43 -14.67 37.15 15.70
N ARG A 44 -15.18 35.93 15.93
CA ARG A 44 -15.34 34.90 14.89
C ARG A 44 -16.81 34.74 14.50
N ARG A 45 -17.12 35.02 13.22
CA ARG A 45 -18.45 34.87 12.59
C ARG A 45 -18.36 33.95 11.35
N PRO A 46 -18.11 32.64 11.52
CA PRO A 46 -17.68 31.79 10.43
C PRO A 46 -18.67 31.74 9.26
N LEU A 47 -19.95 31.49 9.55
CA LEU A 47 -20.97 31.31 8.50
C LEU A 47 -21.29 32.61 7.76
N ARG A 48 -21.32 33.76 8.45
CA ARG A 48 -21.50 35.08 7.83
C ARG A 48 -20.38 35.37 6.83
N LYS A 49 -19.12 35.21 7.26
CA LYS A 49 -17.96 35.40 6.39
C LYS A 49 -18.03 34.50 5.15
N VAL A 50 -18.44 33.24 5.33
CA VAL A 50 -18.60 32.27 4.25
C VAL A 50 -19.65 32.74 3.24
N PHE A 51 -20.86 33.14 3.67
CA PHE A 51 -21.89 33.61 2.74
C PHE A 51 -21.50 34.91 2.04
N GLU A 52 -20.97 35.89 2.77
CA GLU A 52 -20.52 37.16 2.20
C GLU A 52 -19.40 36.91 1.17
N GLY A 53 -18.40 36.09 1.51
CA GLY A 53 -17.28 35.78 0.62
C GLY A 53 -17.67 34.99 -0.62
N LEU A 54 -18.58 34.02 -0.51
CA LEU A 54 -19.07 33.26 -1.68
C LEU A 54 -19.92 34.14 -2.61
N ALA A 55 -20.74 35.03 -2.04
CA ALA A 55 -21.52 36.00 -2.82
C ALA A 55 -20.59 36.96 -3.58
N GLU A 56 -19.55 37.48 -2.92
CA GLU A 56 -18.54 38.34 -3.55
C GLU A 56 -17.72 37.62 -4.64
N ALA A 57 -17.45 36.32 -4.46
CA ALA A 57 -16.78 35.49 -5.45
C ALA A 57 -17.70 35.02 -6.60
N GLY A 58 -19.00 35.34 -6.55
CA GLY A 58 -19.97 34.93 -7.56
C GLY A 58 -20.22 33.41 -7.60
N ILE A 59 -20.07 32.72 -6.47
CA ILE A 59 -20.25 31.26 -6.39
C ILE A 59 -21.63 30.94 -5.82
N PRO A 60 -22.59 30.46 -6.66
CA PRO A 60 -23.94 30.19 -6.21
C PRO A 60 -24.01 28.91 -5.36
N LEU A 61 -24.84 28.96 -4.30
CA LEU A 61 -25.14 27.82 -3.46
C LEU A 61 -26.52 27.26 -3.78
N SER A 62 -26.60 25.96 -4.03
CA SER A 62 -27.86 25.21 -4.21
C SER A 62 -28.43 24.71 -2.89
N GLY A 63 -27.61 24.58 -1.84
CA GLY A 63 -28.03 24.16 -0.52
C GLY A 63 -26.93 24.21 0.55
N VAL A 64 -27.32 23.92 1.79
CA VAL A 64 -26.45 23.91 2.97
C VAL A 64 -26.66 22.64 3.78
N VAL A 65 -25.57 21.97 4.16
CA VAL A 65 -25.55 20.80 5.03
C VAL A 65 -24.76 21.14 6.26
N PHE A 66 -25.39 21.12 7.43
CA PHE A 66 -24.71 21.30 8.71
C PHE A 66 -24.29 19.97 9.32
N LEU A 67 -23.04 19.88 9.75
CA LEU A 67 -22.51 18.74 10.47
C LEU A 67 -22.49 19.06 11.96
N GLY A 68 -23.11 18.21 12.78
CA GLY A 68 -23.13 18.38 14.24
C GLY A 68 -23.03 17.06 14.99
N THR A 69 -22.19 17.01 16.02
CA THR A 69 -22.06 15.82 16.85
C THR A 69 -23.24 15.68 17.82
N THR A 70 -23.63 14.45 18.13
CA THR A 70 -24.61 14.11 19.17
C THR A 70 -23.97 13.88 20.53
N THR A 71 -22.64 13.87 20.61
CA THR A 71 -21.90 13.85 21.88
C THR A 71 -22.22 15.11 22.69
N PRO A 72 -22.67 14.98 23.96
CA PRO A 72 -22.97 16.13 24.81
C PRO A 72 -21.72 16.98 25.06
N LEU A 73 -21.88 18.29 24.97
CA LEU A 73 -20.93 19.24 25.54
C LEU A 73 -21.12 19.26 27.07
N ALA A 74 -20.16 19.81 27.82
CA ALA A 74 -20.21 19.86 29.29
C ALA A 74 -21.49 20.53 29.88
N ALA A 75 -22.28 21.23 29.06
CA ALA A 75 -23.57 21.84 29.40
C ALA A 75 -24.81 21.03 28.94
N GLY A 76 -24.64 19.76 28.53
CA GLY A 76 -25.71 18.84 28.14
C GLY A 76 -26.30 19.02 26.74
N SER A 77 -26.06 20.15 26.07
CA SER A 77 -26.46 20.38 24.66
C SER A 77 -25.43 19.82 23.68
N THR A 78 -25.88 19.46 22.48
CA THR A 78 -25.06 18.86 21.42
C THR A 78 -24.88 19.82 20.25
N LEU A 79 -23.81 19.65 19.46
CA LEU A 79 -23.61 20.46 18.24
C LEU A 79 -24.71 20.17 17.20
N ALA A 80 -25.28 18.97 17.19
CA ALA A 80 -26.46 18.62 16.38
C ALA A 80 -27.69 19.48 16.72
N VAL A 81 -27.95 19.75 18.01
CA VAL A 81 -29.06 20.65 18.42
C VAL A 81 -28.84 22.07 17.90
N HIS A 82 -27.59 22.54 17.89
CA HIS A 82 -27.25 23.86 17.34
C HIS A 82 -27.36 23.90 15.81
N ALA A 83 -26.92 22.85 15.11
CA ALA A 83 -27.14 22.68 13.67
C ALA A 83 -28.64 22.74 13.31
N ALA A 84 -29.50 22.06 14.07
CA ALA A 84 -30.95 22.09 13.89
C ALA A 84 -31.56 23.49 14.14
N ARG A 85 -31.03 24.25 15.10
CA ARG A 85 -31.43 25.64 15.32
C ARG A 85 -31.02 26.54 14.15
N MET A 86 -29.81 26.40 13.63
CA MET A 86 -29.33 27.15 12.47
C MET A 86 -30.13 26.81 11.20
N ARG A 87 -30.46 25.52 10.98
CA ARG A 87 -31.38 25.10 9.91
C ARG A 87 -32.73 25.81 10.00
N ARG A 88 -33.35 25.85 11.19
CA ARG A 88 -34.65 26.53 11.39
C ARG A 88 -34.58 28.02 11.05
N ARG A 89 -33.45 28.69 11.32
CA ARG A 89 -33.24 30.11 10.97
C ARG A 89 -32.95 30.31 9.48
N LEU A 90 -32.13 29.47 8.85
CA LEU A 90 -31.88 29.56 7.39
C LEU A 90 -33.16 29.40 6.55
N THR A 91 -34.14 28.67 7.09
CA THR A 91 -35.38 28.32 6.39
C THR A 91 -36.57 29.21 6.80
N SER A 92 -36.40 30.09 7.78
CA SER A 92 -37.42 31.08 8.17
C SER A 92 -37.41 32.29 7.23
N GLU A 93 -38.45 33.13 7.34
CA GLU A 93 -38.54 34.38 6.58
C GLU A 93 -37.40 35.35 6.91
N SER A 94 -36.94 35.37 8.17
CA SER A 94 -35.84 36.21 8.64
C SER A 94 -34.47 35.78 8.12
N GLY A 95 -34.30 34.52 7.70
CA GLY A 95 -33.02 33.95 7.31
C GLY A 95 -31.99 33.86 8.46
N LEU A 96 -30.74 33.59 8.09
CA LEU A 96 -29.58 33.63 8.98
C LEU A 96 -28.39 34.26 8.24
N CYS A 97 -27.69 35.20 8.87
CA CYS A 97 -26.53 35.88 8.27
C CYS A 97 -26.81 36.50 6.89
N GLY A 98 -28.03 37.03 6.68
CA GLY A 98 -28.43 37.63 5.39
C GLY A 98 -28.84 36.64 4.30
N SER A 99 -28.80 35.33 4.58
CA SER A 99 -29.13 34.28 3.61
C SER A 99 -30.39 33.51 3.99
N ARG A 100 -31.14 33.07 2.98
CA ARG A 100 -32.34 32.24 3.11
C ARG A 100 -32.34 31.12 2.08
N PHE A 101 -32.78 29.93 2.49
CA PHE A 101 -32.87 28.75 1.65
C PHE A 101 -34.23 28.05 1.81
N PRO A 102 -34.74 27.36 0.78
CA PRO A 102 -35.94 26.54 0.93
C PRO A 102 -35.69 25.38 1.91
N PRO A 103 -36.71 24.90 2.64
CA PRO A 103 -36.54 23.83 3.63
C PRO A 103 -35.90 22.54 3.10
N ALA A 104 -36.12 22.24 1.83
CA ALA A 104 -35.57 21.07 1.13
C ALA A 104 -34.08 21.22 0.75
N ALA A 105 -33.51 22.43 0.85
CA ALA A 105 -32.11 22.70 0.52
C ALA A 105 -31.21 22.84 1.77
N VAL A 106 -31.75 22.67 2.98
CA VAL A 106 -30.99 22.76 4.23
C VAL A 106 -31.12 21.50 5.05
N HIS A 107 -30.02 20.81 5.26
CA HIS A 107 -29.96 19.52 5.95
C HIS A 107 -29.07 19.58 7.20
N VAL A 108 -29.34 18.68 8.14
CA VAL A 108 -28.47 18.41 9.29
C VAL A 108 -28.06 16.95 9.22
N VAL A 109 -26.76 16.69 9.23
CA VAL A 109 -26.19 15.35 9.35
C VAL A 109 -25.66 15.21 10.77
N GLU A 110 -26.28 14.31 11.52
CA GLU A 110 -25.93 14.02 12.91
C GLU A 110 -24.77 13.00 12.97
N ILE A 111 -23.79 13.28 13.83
CA ILE A 111 -22.56 12.48 13.92
C ILE A 111 -22.42 11.93 15.33
N GLY A 112 -22.35 10.61 15.47
CA GLY A 112 -22.35 9.94 16.78
C GLY A 112 -21.19 10.37 17.69
N GLU A 113 -19.99 10.52 17.12
CA GLU A 113 -18.77 10.84 17.85
C GLU A 113 -17.91 11.86 17.09
N PRO A 114 -17.20 12.78 17.78
CA PRO A 114 -16.29 13.72 17.14
C PRO A 114 -15.12 12.95 16.52
N GLY A 115 -15.08 12.84 15.20
CA GLY A 115 -13.98 12.20 14.49
C GLY A 115 -14.17 12.18 12.98
N MET A 116 -13.06 12.08 12.25
CA MET A 116 -13.08 12.06 10.79
C MET A 116 -13.90 10.91 10.22
N ARG A 117 -13.71 9.70 10.76
CA ARG A 117 -14.38 8.49 10.26
C ARG A 117 -15.90 8.57 10.44
N SER A 118 -16.35 8.86 11.65
CA SER A 118 -17.78 8.97 11.96
C SER A 118 -18.47 10.02 11.09
N THR A 119 -17.77 11.12 10.80
CA THR A 119 -18.27 12.16 9.89
C THR A 119 -18.32 11.67 8.45
N ALA A 120 -17.26 11.01 7.98
CA ALA A 120 -17.19 10.51 6.62
C ALA A 120 -18.29 9.47 6.35
N ASP A 121 -18.45 8.52 7.27
CA ASP A 121 -19.44 7.45 7.16
C ASP A 121 -20.88 8.03 7.21
N ALA A 122 -21.16 9.05 8.05
CA ALA A 122 -22.47 9.71 8.12
C ALA A 122 -22.79 10.57 6.89
N LEU A 123 -21.82 11.36 6.40
CA LEU A 123 -22.02 12.22 5.24
C LEU A 123 -22.13 11.40 3.94
N ALA A 124 -21.44 10.27 3.83
CA ALA A 124 -21.53 9.39 2.66
C ALA A 124 -22.97 8.96 2.38
N VAL A 125 -23.74 8.59 3.42
CA VAL A 125 -25.17 8.22 3.29
C VAL A 125 -26.00 9.38 2.73
N TRP A 126 -25.73 10.61 3.18
CA TRP A 126 -26.43 11.78 2.68
C TRP A 126 -26.07 12.06 1.21
N ILE A 127 -24.79 11.99 0.86
CA ILE A 127 -24.30 12.18 -0.51
C ILE A 127 -24.94 11.16 -1.45
N GLU A 128 -24.94 9.88 -1.10
CA GLU A 128 -25.55 8.81 -1.91
C GLU A 128 -27.05 9.05 -2.17
N THR A 129 -27.74 9.69 -1.22
CA THR A 129 -29.18 9.95 -1.32
C THR A 129 -29.51 11.21 -2.14
N HIS A 130 -28.62 12.21 -2.15
CA HIS A 130 -28.90 13.53 -2.73
C HIS A 130 -28.10 13.85 -4.00
N ASP A 131 -27.02 13.12 -4.26
CA ASP A 131 -26.16 13.21 -5.46
C ASP A 131 -25.78 14.65 -5.85
N PRO A 132 -25.09 15.42 -4.97
CA PRO A 132 -24.75 16.81 -5.24
C PRO A 132 -23.67 16.90 -6.33
N GLY A 133 -23.82 17.84 -7.28
CA GLY A 133 -22.85 18.03 -8.36
C GLY A 133 -21.48 18.59 -7.92
N GLU A 134 -21.45 19.41 -6.86
CA GLU A 134 -20.23 19.92 -6.24
C GLU A 134 -20.46 20.18 -4.76
N VAL A 135 -19.43 19.96 -3.94
CA VAL A 135 -19.47 20.23 -2.50
C VAL A 135 -18.37 21.21 -2.08
N LEU A 136 -18.75 22.27 -1.38
CA LEU A 136 -17.85 23.20 -0.70
C LEU A 136 -17.78 22.82 0.78
N VAL A 137 -16.60 22.53 1.31
CA VAL A 137 -16.43 22.16 2.73
C VAL A 137 -15.77 23.30 3.48
N THR A 138 -16.44 23.86 4.47
CA THR A 138 -15.88 24.93 5.30
C THR A 138 -14.86 24.42 6.30
N THR A 139 -13.86 25.24 6.63
CA THR A 139 -12.96 25.01 7.75
C THR A 139 -12.65 26.28 8.56
N GLY A 140 -12.23 26.08 9.80
CA GLY A 140 -11.86 27.14 10.75
C GLY A 140 -12.92 27.48 11.80
N SER A 141 -14.07 26.81 11.79
CA SER A 141 -15.11 26.90 12.83
C SER A 141 -14.71 26.29 14.18
N GLY A 142 -13.63 25.51 14.23
CA GLY A 142 -13.19 24.75 15.41
C GLY A 142 -13.61 23.27 15.41
N ALA A 143 -14.10 22.75 14.28
CA ALA A 143 -14.50 21.36 14.09
C ALA A 143 -13.70 20.66 12.98
N LEU A 144 -12.36 20.72 13.06
CA LEU A 144 -11.45 20.24 12.01
C LEU A 144 -11.69 18.77 11.62
N SER A 145 -11.87 17.88 12.60
CA SER A 145 -12.09 16.47 12.32
C SER A 145 -13.36 16.23 11.51
N LEU A 146 -14.41 17.02 11.74
CA LEU A 146 -15.64 16.93 10.96
C LEU A 146 -15.43 17.45 9.54
N SER A 147 -14.80 18.62 9.37
CA SER A 147 -14.53 19.17 8.04
C SER A 147 -13.62 18.26 7.22
N THR A 148 -12.61 17.63 7.82
CA THR A 148 -11.76 16.67 7.10
C THR A 148 -12.51 15.37 6.79
N GLY A 149 -13.32 14.86 7.72
CA GLY A 149 -14.20 13.72 7.44
C GLY A 149 -15.16 13.98 6.29
N ALA A 150 -15.69 15.21 6.19
CA ALA A 150 -16.52 15.62 5.07
C ALA A 150 -15.77 15.61 3.74
N VAL A 151 -14.56 16.17 3.70
CA VAL A 151 -13.68 16.08 2.51
C VAL A 151 -13.45 14.62 2.12
N CYS A 152 -13.15 13.74 3.08
CA CYS A 152 -12.95 12.31 2.82
C CYS A 152 -14.20 11.65 2.22
N ALA A 153 -15.41 11.97 2.70
CA ALA A 153 -16.66 11.43 2.15
C ALA A 153 -16.90 11.90 0.72
N VAL A 154 -16.74 13.20 0.45
CA VAL A 154 -16.96 13.76 -0.90
C VAL A 154 -15.97 13.16 -1.91
N LEU A 155 -14.69 13.06 -1.52
CA LEU A 155 -13.68 12.42 -2.35
C LEU A 155 -13.95 10.92 -2.54
N GLY A 156 -14.45 10.22 -1.52
CA GLY A 156 -14.89 8.82 -1.60
C GLY A 156 -16.05 8.61 -2.58
N ALA A 157 -17.00 9.55 -2.59
CA ALA A 157 -18.10 9.62 -3.56
C ALA A 157 -17.66 10.11 -4.96
N ARG A 158 -16.37 10.43 -5.16
CA ARG A 158 -15.79 10.93 -6.41
C ARG A 158 -16.39 12.25 -6.91
N LEU A 159 -16.89 13.08 -6.00
CA LEU A 159 -17.49 14.36 -6.33
C LEU A 159 -16.45 15.50 -6.30
N PRO A 160 -16.64 16.57 -7.08
CA PRO A 160 -15.97 17.86 -6.91
C PRO A 160 -16.03 18.34 -5.46
N VAL A 161 -14.86 18.53 -4.86
CA VAL A 161 -14.72 19.12 -3.53
C VAL A 161 -13.83 20.35 -3.57
N ARG A 162 -14.30 21.45 -2.99
CA ARG A 162 -13.46 22.60 -2.68
C ARG A 162 -13.47 22.89 -1.18
N VAL A 163 -12.31 23.20 -0.61
CA VAL A 163 -12.15 23.57 0.79
C VAL A 163 -12.21 25.08 0.92
N LEU A 164 -13.03 25.57 1.84
CA LEU A 164 -13.25 26.98 2.07
C LEU A 164 -12.81 27.36 3.48
N HIS A 165 -11.75 28.15 3.61
CA HIS A 165 -11.38 28.68 4.92
C HIS A 165 -12.26 29.89 5.29
N ILE A 166 -12.78 29.92 6.51
CA ILE A 166 -13.72 30.98 6.95
C ILE A 166 -13.11 32.39 6.92
N ASP A 167 -11.78 32.50 6.99
CA ASP A 167 -11.07 33.78 6.91
C ASP A 167 -10.58 34.12 5.48
N ARG A 168 -10.71 33.19 4.53
CA ARG A 168 -10.51 33.43 3.08
C ARG A 168 -11.67 32.81 2.25
N PRO A 169 -12.92 33.21 2.51
CA PRO A 169 -14.10 32.58 1.92
C PRO A 169 -14.33 32.92 0.44
N ARG A 170 -13.51 33.80 -0.15
CA ARG A 170 -13.59 34.16 -1.58
C ARG A 170 -12.77 33.22 -2.49
N GLU A 171 -11.92 32.39 -1.91
CA GLU A 171 -10.93 31.58 -2.64
C GLU A 171 -11.07 30.08 -2.28
N PRO A 172 -12.15 29.39 -2.69
CA PRO A 172 -12.30 27.97 -2.43
C PRO A 172 -11.23 27.16 -3.17
N TYR A 173 -10.53 26.30 -2.42
CA TYR A 173 -9.42 25.51 -2.93
C TYR A 173 -9.89 24.14 -3.44
N SER A 174 -9.59 23.78 -4.69
CA SER A 174 -9.87 22.45 -5.21
C SER A 174 -8.77 21.44 -4.82
N LEU A 175 -9.17 20.34 -4.18
CA LEU A 175 -8.28 19.18 -3.97
C LEU A 175 -8.15 18.31 -5.23
N GLN A 176 -8.92 18.62 -6.29
CA GLN A 176 -8.95 17.82 -7.50
C GLN A 176 -7.85 18.24 -8.48
N ARG A 177 -6.68 17.58 -8.38
CA ARG A 177 -5.92 16.97 -9.49
C ARG A 177 -4.44 16.82 -9.08
N PRO A 178 -3.95 15.58 -8.93
CA PRO A 178 -2.52 15.31 -9.01
C PRO A 178 -1.94 15.98 -10.26
N ARG A 179 -0.79 16.66 -10.13
CA ARG A 179 0.00 17.11 -11.28
C ARG A 179 0.46 15.84 -12.02
N ASP A 180 0.08 15.66 -13.27
CA ASP A 180 0.48 14.50 -14.10
C ASP A 180 0.23 13.10 -13.46
N LYS A 181 -1.03 12.66 -13.49
CA LYS A 181 -1.46 11.33 -13.00
C LYS A 181 -0.69 10.17 -13.66
N THR A 182 -0.31 10.32 -14.92
CA THR A 182 0.36 9.26 -15.69
C THR A 182 1.80 9.10 -15.24
N ALA A 183 2.53 10.20 -15.07
CA ALA A 183 3.89 10.16 -14.51
C ALA A 183 3.93 9.56 -13.10
N HIS A 184 2.91 9.84 -12.28
CA HIS A 184 2.81 9.22 -10.95
C HIS A 184 2.52 7.72 -11.01
N LEU A 185 1.69 7.26 -11.94
CA LEU A 185 1.45 5.83 -12.14
C LEU A 185 2.73 5.14 -12.63
N ASP A 186 3.44 5.73 -13.58
CA ASP A 186 4.73 5.24 -14.06
C ASP A 186 5.74 5.13 -12.92
N ALA A 187 5.94 6.20 -12.14
CA ALA A 187 6.84 6.20 -10.99
C ALA A 187 6.47 5.11 -9.97
N TRP A 188 5.17 4.92 -9.71
CA TRP A 188 4.68 3.88 -8.80
C TRP A 188 4.93 2.47 -9.33
N LEU A 189 4.64 2.21 -10.61
CA LEU A 189 4.87 0.91 -11.22
C LEU A 189 6.36 0.57 -11.27
N VAL A 190 7.22 1.56 -11.51
CA VAL A 190 8.68 1.38 -11.51
C VAL A 190 9.19 1.13 -10.09
N ARG A 191 8.76 1.93 -9.09
CA ARG A 191 9.14 1.73 -7.68
C ARG A 191 8.76 0.34 -7.18
N HIS A 192 7.60 -0.17 -7.59
CA HIS A 192 7.11 -1.49 -7.17
C HIS A 192 7.35 -2.62 -8.17
N ARG A 193 8.07 -2.35 -9.26
CA ARG A 193 8.60 -3.36 -10.18
C ARG A 193 7.51 -4.17 -10.86
N PHE A 194 6.43 -3.49 -11.24
CA PHE A 194 5.37 -4.07 -12.06
C PHE A 194 5.76 -3.98 -13.53
N TRP A 195 6.81 -4.70 -13.92
CA TRP A 195 7.41 -4.64 -15.25
C TRP A 195 6.42 -5.03 -16.36
N ASP A 196 5.60 -6.06 -16.14
CA ASP A 196 4.57 -6.43 -17.12
C ASP A 196 3.56 -5.31 -17.34
N ALA A 197 3.14 -4.62 -16.27
CA ALA A 197 2.23 -3.50 -16.36
C ALA A 197 2.85 -2.30 -17.09
N LEU A 198 4.15 -2.02 -16.85
CA LEU A 198 4.89 -1.01 -17.59
C LEU A 198 5.02 -1.34 -19.08
N GLY A 199 5.14 -2.62 -19.44
CA GLY A 199 5.13 -3.04 -20.84
C GLY A 199 3.80 -2.80 -21.58
N GLU A 200 2.69 -2.72 -20.82
CA GLU A 200 1.36 -2.35 -21.33
C GLU A 200 1.19 -0.83 -21.44
N LEU A 201 1.80 -0.04 -20.54
CA LEU A 201 1.66 1.43 -20.51
C LEU A 201 2.70 2.20 -21.34
N ASP A 202 3.92 1.70 -21.40
CA ASP A 202 5.05 2.32 -22.10
C ASP A 202 5.46 1.42 -23.27
N GLU A 203 4.76 1.62 -24.40
CA GLU A 203 5.01 0.87 -25.63
C GLU A 203 6.42 1.08 -26.17
N GLU A 204 6.96 2.29 -25.97
CA GLU A 204 8.27 2.69 -26.44
C GLU A 204 9.35 1.80 -25.82
N ASN A 205 9.33 1.62 -24.50
CA ASN A 205 10.31 0.79 -23.77
C ASN A 205 9.81 -0.63 -23.48
N ARG A 206 8.75 -1.10 -24.15
CA ARG A 206 8.16 -2.44 -23.96
C ARG A 206 9.19 -3.56 -23.99
N GLY A 207 10.20 -3.46 -24.86
CA GLY A 207 11.29 -4.44 -24.95
C GLY A 207 12.15 -4.54 -23.68
N LEU A 208 12.41 -3.39 -23.02
CA LEU A 208 13.13 -3.27 -21.75
C LEU A 208 12.28 -3.79 -20.60
N TRP A 209 11.02 -3.36 -20.52
CA TRP A 209 10.09 -3.87 -19.49
C TRP A 209 9.91 -5.37 -19.58
N ARG A 210 9.87 -5.90 -20.80
CA ARG A 210 9.82 -7.35 -21.04
C ARG A 210 11.09 -8.08 -20.56
N LEU A 211 12.27 -7.49 -20.73
CA LEU A 211 13.53 -8.06 -20.23
C LEU A 211 13.54 -8.09 -18.69
N LEU A 212 13.12 -7.00 -18.05
CA LEU A 212 13.05 -6.92 -16.58
C LEU A 212 11.97 -7.85 -16.00
N ALA A 213 10.81 -7.97 -16.65
CA ALA A 213 9.78 -8.95 -16.27
C ALA A 213 10.32 -10.39 -16.33
N GLU A 214 11.06 -10.75 -17.39
CA GLU A 214 11.66 -12.08 -17.49
C GLU A 214 12.75 -12.30 -16.44
N ARG A 215 13.54 -11.28 -16.13
CA ARG A 215 14.53 -11.34 -15.05
C ARG A 215 13.86 -11.56 -13.69
N GLN A 216 12.80 -10.80 -13.38
CA GLN A 216 12.01 -10.94 -12.14
C GLN A 216 11.41 -12.35 -12.01
N ALA A 217 11.09 -12.98 -13.15
CA ALA A 217 10.65 -14.36 -13.28
C ALA A 217 11.77 -15.42 -13.19
N GLY A 218 13.04 -15.03 -13.02
CA GLY A 218 14.17 -15.97 -13.04
C GLY A 218 14.53 -16.51 -14.44
N LEU A 219 14.06 -15.86 -15.51
CA LEU A 219 14.23 -16.30 -16.90
C LEU A 219 15.33 -15.50 -17.63
N THR A 220 16.04 -16.18 -18.53
CA THR A 220 17.14 -15.60 -19.33
C THR A 220 16.85 -15.59 -20.84
N THR A 221 15.61 -15.90 -21.24
CA THR A 221 15.22 -16.12 -22.65
C THR A 221 15.39 -14.86 -23.49
N LYS A 222 14.79 -13.73 -23.09
CA LYS A 222 14.91 -12.44 -23.78
C LYS A 222 16.37 -11.98 -23.79
N ALA A 223 17.08 -12.11 -22.68
CA ALA A 223 18.51 -11.78 -22.62
C ALA A 223 19.34 -12.61 -23.61
N THR A 224 18.99 -13.89 -23.78
CA THR A 224 19.64 -14.78 -24.76
C THR A 224 19.29 -14.41 -26.19
N ALA A 225 18.03 -14.09 -26.48
CA ALA A 225 17.61 -13.60 -27.80
C ALA A 225 18.28 -12.28 -28.18
N LEU A 226 18.48 -11.38 -27.21
CA LEU A 226 19.17 -10.10 -27.40
C LEU A 226 20.69 -10.23 -27.55
N ALA A 227 21.27 -11.42 -27.31
CA ALA A 227 22.71 -11.63 -27.44
C ALA A 227 23.21 -11.72 -28.90
N GLY A 228 22.30 -11.78 -29.87
CA GLY A 228 22.61 -11.68 -31.30
C GLY A 228 23.24 -10.33 -31.66
N ALA A 229 24.12 -10.30 -32.66
CA ALA A 229 24.93 -9.10 -32.97
C ALA A 229 24.07 -7.88 -33.35
N GLU A 230 23.01 -8.09 -34.13
CA GLU A 230 22.09 -7.05 -34.60
C GLU A 230 21.22 -6.49 -33.47
N ALA A 231 20.53 -7.36 -32.71
CA ALA A 231 19.73 -6.95 -31.55
C ALA A 231 20.58 -6.27 -30.45
N ALA A 232 21.82 -6.72 -30.26
CA ALA A 232 22.74 -6.07 -29.33
C ALA A 232 23.23 -4.69 -29.83
N ALA A 233 23.28 -4.46 -31.14
CA ALA A 233 23.62 -3.16 -31.71
C ALA A 233 22.49 -2.14 -31.49
N GLU A 234 21.25 -2.52 -31.79
CA GLU A 234 20.05 -1.70 -31.53
C GLU A 234 19.95 -1.31 -30.04
N TRP A 235 20.13 -2.29 -29.14
CA TRP A 235 20.10 -2.02 -27.70
C TRP A 235 21.27 -1.17 -27.20
N ARG A 236 22.42 -1.24 -27.87
CA ARG A 236 23.55 -0.36 -27.58
C ARG A 236 23.23 1.07 -27.99
N GLU A 237 22.66 1.27 -29.16
CA GLU A 237 22.29 2.60 -29.65
C GLU A 237 21.21 3.23 -28.77
N ARG A 238 20.14 2.47 -28.50
CA ARG A 238 18.98 2.97 -27.77
C ARG A 238 19.21 3.16 -26.27
N TYR A 239 19.91 2.23 -25.64
CA TYR A 239 20.05 2.19 -24.18
C TYR A 239 21.52 2.24 -23.72
N GLY A 240 22.51 2.38 -24.60
CA GLY A 240 23.93 2.33 -24.22
C GLY A 240 24.37 0.98 -23.62
N VAL A 241 23.68 -0.12 -23.92
CA VAL A 241 23.91 -1.45 -23.31
C VAL A 241 24.91 -2.24 -24.13
N THR A 242 26.00 -2.69 -23.51
CA THR A 242 26.99 -3.55 -24.17
C THR A 242 26.57 -5.02 -24.14
N LYS A 243 27.16 -5.84 -25.01
CA LYS A 243 27.00 -7.31 -24.98
C LYS A 243 27.40 -7.90 -23.61
N GLY A 244 28.39 -7.32 -22.94
CA GLY A 244 28.81 -7.70 -21.58
C GLY A 244 27.72 -7.43 -20.54
N ASN A 245 27.03 -6.29 -20.65
CA ASN A 245 25.91 -5.94 -19.76
C ASN A 245 24.73 -6.93 -19.96
N LEU A 246 24.39 -7.26 -21.21
CA LEU A 246 23.38 -8.31 -21.51
C LEU A 246 23.80 -9.69 -21.00
N GLY A 247 25.11 -9.97 -20.96
CA GLY A 247 25.67 -11.19 -20.36
C GLY A 247 25.27 -11.37 -18.89
N LYS A 248 25.14 -10.30 -18.11
CA LYS A 248 24.70 -10.37 -16.71
C LYS A 248 23.23 -10.76 -16.55
N PHE A 249 22.37 -10.46 -17.53
CA PHE A 249 20.98 -10.95 -17.57
C PHE A 249 20.87 -12.40 -18.05
N ARG A 250 21.98 -12.98 -18.55
CA ARG A 250 22.09 -14.40 -18.89
C ARG A 250 22.76 -15.21 -17.78
N ASP A 251 23.46 -14.54 -16.87
CA ASP A 251 24.03 -15.14 -15.69
C ASP A 251 22.89 -15.63 -14.77
N ARG A 252 22.85 -16.94 -14.57
CA ARG A 252 21.79 -17.62 -13.83
C ARG A 252 21.72 -17.16 -12.37
N THR A 253 22.86 -16.82 -11.79
CA THR A 253 22.92 -16.45 -10.38
C THR A 253 22.55 -14.99 -10.17
N ALA A 254 23.00 -14.09 -11.03
CA ALA A 254 22.59 -12.69 -11.01
C ALA A 254 21.08 -12.55 -11.27
N THR A 255 20.54 -13.38 -12.18
CA THR A 255 19.10 -13.44 -12.47
C THR A 255 18.32 -13.99 -11.29
N LEU A 256 18.83 -15.02 -10.61
CA LEU A 256 18.23 -15.58 -9.39
C LEU A 256 18.18 -14.57 -8.24
N GLN A 257 19.27 -13.84 -8.00
CA GLN A 257 19.33 -12.80 -6.97
C GLN A 257 18.30 -11.70 -7.24
N ALA A 258 18.24 -11.24 -8.50
CA ALA A 258 17.26 -10.25 -8.91
C ALA A 258 15.83 -10.75 -8.72
N ALA A 259 15.53 -11.97 -9.18
CA ALA A 259 14.21 -12.58 -8.99
C ALA A 259 13.83 -12.64 -7.51
N LEU A 260 14.74 -13.08 -6.63
CA LEU A 260 14.49 -13.13 -5.19
C LEU A 260 14.17 -11.74 -4.62
N PHE A 261 15.06 -10.77 -4.82
CA PHE A 261 14.92 -9.46 -4.18
C PHE A 261 13.78 -8.65 -4.78
N GLU A 262 13.62 -8.63 -6.12
CA GLU A 262 12.56 -7.88 -6.78
C GLU A 262 11.17 -8.37 -6.37
N ARG A 263 11.02 -9.68 -6.14
CA ARG A 263 9.75 -10.28 -5.69
C ARG A 263 9.50 -10.01 -4.21
N LEU A 264 10.52 -10.14 -3.35
CA LEU A 264 10.43 -9.72 -1.95
C LEU A 264 10.03 -8.24 -1.84
N GLY A 265 10.67 -7.37 -2.61
CA GLY A 265 10.35 -5.94 -2.72
C GLY A 265 8.93 -5.65 -3.21
N ARG A 266 8.35 -6.57 -4.00
CA ARG A 266 6.96 -6.51 -4.46
C ARG A 266 5.96 -7.02 -3.42
N GLY A 267 6.43 -7.42 -2.24
CA GLY A 267 5.59 -8.02 -1.18
C GLY A 267 5.09 -9.42 -1.55
N GLU A 268 5.72 -10.08 -2.52
CA GLU A 268 5.47 -11.49 -2.75
C GLU A 268 6.06 -12.33 -1.62
N ALA A 269 5.47 -13.49 -1.39
CA ALA A 269 6.07 -14.44 -0.49
C ALA A 269 7.40 -14.91 -1.09
N ALA A 270 8.37 -15.15 -0.21
CA ALA A 270 9.63 -15.73 -0.62
C ALA A 270 9.38 -17.08 -1.30
N ASP A 271 9.63 -17.15 -2.60
CA ASP A 271 9.52 -18.37 -3.38
C ASP A 271 10.52 -19.39 -2.86
N TYR A 272 10.01 -20.53 -2.41
CA TYR A 272 10.84 -21.57 -1.80
C TYR A 272 11.98 -22.02 -2.72
N GLY A 273 11.69 -22.23 -4.00
CA GLY A 273 12.68 -22.69 -4.98
C GLY A 273 13.80 -21.68 -5.17
N THR A 274 13.43 -20.40 -5.29
CA THR A 274 14.32 -19.25 -5.49
C THR A 274 15.17 -18.98 -4.26
N LEU A 275 14.54 -18.91 -3.08
CA LEU A 275 15.23 -18.69 -1.80
C LEU A 275 16.21 -19.82 -1.51
N ARG A 276 15.82 -21.08 -1.72
CA ARG A 276 16.70 -22.25 -1.55
C ARG A 276 17.90 -22.21 -2.47
N ALA A 277 17.67 -21.91 -3.76
CA ALA A 277 18.75 -21.82 -4.73
C ALA A 277 19.73 -20.68 -4.38
N TRP A 278 19.21 -19.53 -3.93
CA TRP A 278 20.02 -18.41 -3.47
C TRP A 278 20.83 -18.77 -2.24
N TYR A 279 20.21 -19.46 -1.27
CA TYR A 279 20.86 -19.89 -0.03
C TYR A 279 22.05 -20.79 -0.34
N ALA A 280 21.82 -21.84 -1.15
CA ALA A 280 22.86 -22.80 -1.52
C ALA A 280 24.00 -22.16 -2.32
N ASP A 281 23.68 -21.30 -3.30
CA ASP A 281 24.70 -20.59 -4.09
C ASP A 281 25.53 -19.61 -3.24
N THR A 282 24.86 -18.90 -2.32
CA THR A 282 25.54 -17.94 -1.42
C THR A 282 26.48 -18.67 -0.47
N LEU A 283 26.03 -19.77 0.15
CA LEU A 283 26.90 -20.59 1.01
C LEU A 283 28.09 -21.17 0.25
N ASP A 284 27.87 -21.71 -0.95
CA ASP A 284 28.94 -22.30 -1.77
C ASP A 284 30.02 -21.25 -2.10
N LYS A 285 29.59 -20.03 -2.48
CA LYS A 285 30.51 -18.91 -2.75
C LYS A 285 31.24 -18.39 -1.53
N LEU A 286 30.57 -18.28 -0.39
CA LEU A 286 31.20 -17.89 0.87
C LEU A 286 32.26 -18.94 1.27
N SER A 287 31.90 -20.23 1.19
CA SER A 287 32.79 -21.34 1.54
C SER A 287 34.03 -21.43 0.65
N ALA A 288 33.94 -20.95 -0.60
CA ALA A 288 35.07 -20.88 -1.53
C ALA A 288 35.98 -19.67 -1.30
N ARG A 289 35.52 -18.65 -0.56
CA ARG A 289 36.28 -17.41 -0.27
C ARG A 289 36.90 -17.41 1.12
N GLU A 290 36.37 -18.21 2.03
CA GLU A 290 36.82 -18.32 3.43
C GLU A 290 37.72 -19.53 3.64
N GLU A 291 38.73 -19.41 4.50
CA GLU A 291 39.45 -20.55 5.05
C GLU A 291 38.67 -21.17 6.21
N LEU A 292 37.78 -22.10 5.89
CA LEU A 292 36.95 -22.78 6.88
C LEU A 292 37.71 -23.88 7.63
N SER A 293 37.39 -24.05 8.92
CA SER A 293 37.83 -25.23 9.68
C SER A 293 37.34 -26.53 9.01
N PRO A 294 38.06 -27.66 9.16
CA PRO A 294 37.64 -28.93 8.55
C PRO A 294 36.20 -29.34 8.93
N ASN A 295 35.80 -29.09 10.19
CA ASN A 295 34.45 -29.38 10.67
C ASN A 295 33.41 -28.47 10.01
N THR A 296 33.65 -27.16 9.99
CA THR A 296 32.74 -26.18 9.36
C THR A 296 32.56 -26.49 7.88
N LYS A 297 33.67 -26.77 7.17
CA LYS A 297 33.66 -27.12 5.75
C LYS A 297 32.84 -28.38 5.47
N ALA A 298 32.97 -29.42 6.31
CA ALA A 298 32.19 -30.65 6.17
C ALA A 298 30.68 -30.40 6.33
N VAL A 299 30.28 -29.64 7.36
CA VAL A 299 28.87 -29.30 7.60
C VAL A 299 28.29 -28.46 6.47
N VAL A 300 29.00 -27.41 6.02
CA VAL A 300 28.57 -26.53 4.93
C VAL A 300 28.46 -27.30 3.61
N THR A 301 29.45 -28.13 3.27
CA THR A 301 29.44 -28.93 2.03
C THR A 301 28.27 -29.90 2.00
N ARG A 302 28.01 -30.59 3.13
CA ARG A 302 26.85 -31.48 3.27
C ARG A 302 25.55 -30.71 3.08
N LEU A 303 25.38 -29.58 3.77
CA LEU A 303 24.18 -28.76 3.67
C LEU A 303 23.95 -28.23 2.24
N VAL A 304 24.99 -27.73 1.57
CA VAL A 304 24.89 -27.25 0.18
C VAL A 304 24.48 -28.39 -0.76
N SER A 305 25.07 -29.58 -0.60
CA SER A 305 24.68 -30.78 -1.35
C SER A 305 23.21 -31.12 -1.12
N ASP A 306 22.76 -31.13 0.14
CA ASP A 306 21.38 -31.46 0.50
C ASP A 306 20.39 -30.43 -0.08
N LEU A 307 20.70 -29.12 0.00
CA LEU A 307 19.88 -28.05 -0.58
C LEU A 307 19.83 -28.12 -2.12
N ARG A 308 20.92 -28.54 -2.77
CA ARG A 308 21.00 -28.74 -4.23
C ARG A 308 20.27 -30.01 -4.67
N SER A 309 20.29 -31.06 -3.86
CA SER A 309 19.58 -32.30 -4.14
C SER A 309 18.06 -32.08 -3.99
N ARG A 310 17.32 -32.16 -5.10
CA ARG A 310 15.84 -32.13 -5.08
C ARG A 310 15.21 -33.47 -4.70
N ALA A 311 16.03 -34.50 -4.47
CA ALA A 311 15.62 -35.88 -4.47
C ALA A 311 14.60 -36.19 -3.36
N GLY A 312 13.32 -36.16 -3.74
CA GLY A 312 12.23 -36.85 -3.05
C GLY A 312 11.29 -35.99 -2.21
N GLY A 313 11.66 -34.78 -1.79
CA GLY A 313 10.80 -34.04 -0.85
C GLY A 313 10.68 -34.77 0.49
N LYS A 314 11.81 -35.22 1.06
CA LYS A 314 11.88 -35.85 2.40
C LYS A 314 11.42 -34.93 3.55
N GLY A 315 10.89 -33.75 3.27
CA GLY A 315 10.09 -32.98 4.21
C GLY A 315 10.76 -32.65 5.54
N ASP A 316 12.02 -32.20 5.56
CA ASP A 316 12.61 -31.57 6.77
C ASP A 316 13.86 -30.72 6.47
N LEU A 317 13.86 -29.98 5.36
CA LEU A 317 15.03 -29.15 5.01
C LEU A 317 15.27 -28.02 6.03
N THR A 318 14.22 -27.56 6.72
CA THR A 318 14.34 -26.66 7.88
C THR A 318 15.00 -27.37 9.07
N GLY A 319 14.71 -28.65 9.30
CA GLY A 319 15.41 -29.46 10.28
C GLY A 319 16.89 -29.63 9.94
N LEU A 320 17.25 -29.78 8.67
CA LEU A 320 18.67 -29.80 8.25
C LEU A 320 19.39 -28.49 8.57
N LEU A 321 18.74 -27.33 8.35
CA LEU A 321 19.30 -26.04 8.76
C LEU A 321 19.47 -25.96 10.28
N ARG A 322 18.47 -26.38 11.07
CA ARG A 322 18.56 -26.43 12.54
C ARG A 322 19.62 -27.41 13.04
N MET A 323 19.86 -28.51 12.34
CA MET A 323 20.97 -29.43 12.61
C MET A 323 22.30 -28.75 12.34
N ALA A 324 22.46 -28.14 11.17
CA ALA A 324 23.68 -27.40 10.81
C ALA A 324 23.97 -26.25 11.81
N MET A 325 22.94 -25.52 12.26
CA MET A 325 23.07 -24.50 13.30
C MET A 325 23.64 -25.07 14.61
N ARG A 326 23.18 -26.25 15.03
CA ARG A 326 23.68 -26.92 16.24
C ARG A 326 25.12 -27.39 16.06
N ASP A 327 25.41 -28.00 14.93
CA ASP A 327 26.75 -28.52 14.60
C ASP A 327 27.79 -27.39 14.48
N LEU A 328 27.36 -26.16 14.13
CA LEU A 328 28.19 -24.97 13.99
C LEU A 328 28.18 -24.03 15.21
N ARG A 329 27.61 -24.44 16.35
CA ARG A 329 27.46 -23.58 17.54
C ARG A 329 28.80 -23.00 18.05
N GLY A 330 29.89 -23.75 17.88
CA GLY A 330 31.24 -23.34 18.31
C GLY A 330 31.99 -22.44 17.33
N ASP A 331 31.52 -22.28 16.09
CA ASP A 331 32.16 -21.44 15.08
C ASP A 331 31.54 -20.04 15.13
N ILE A 332 32.30 -19.02 15.57
CA ILE A 332 31.84 -17.62 15.67
C ILE A 332 32.49 -16.70 14.64
N THR A 333 33.42 -17.20 13.83
CA THR A 333 34.27 -16.38 12.96
C THR A 333 33.91 -16.50 11.49
N SER A 334 33.32 -17.61 11.05
CA SER A 334 32.95 -17.80 9.64
C SER A 334 31.66 -17.07 9.25
N ASP A 335 31.65 -16.41 8.09
CA ASP A 335 30.43 -15.82 7.52
C ASP A 335 29.44 -16.91 7.09
N CYS A 336 29.92 -18.09 6.67
CA CYS A 336 29.08 -19.27 6.44
C CYS A 336 28.33 -19.68 7.71
N ALA A 337 29.04 -19.75 8.85
CA ALA A 337 28.43 -20.09 10.13
C ALA A 337 27.47 -18.98 10.59
N ALA A 338 27.82 -17.71 10.41
CA ALA A 338 26.96 -16.57 10.72
C ALA A 338 25.65 -16.60 9.92
N MET A 339 25.71 -16.86 8.61
CA MET A 339 24.53 -17.02 7.75
C MET A 339 23.65 -18.18 8.19
N ILE A 340 24.23 -19.36 8.51
CA ILE A 340 23.46 -20.52 8.96
C ILE A 340 22.80 -20.26 10.31
N LYS A 341 23.46 -19.52 11.21
CA LYS A 341 22.92 -19.16 12.53
C LYS A 341 21.93 -18.00 12.52
N ASP A 342 21.67 -17.36 11.37
CA ASP A 342 20.62 -16.36 11.23
C ASP A 342 19.24 -17.03 11.41
N ALA A 343 18.69 -16.87 12.61
CA ALA A 343 17.40 -17.46 12.97
C ALA A 343 16.25 -16.85 12.16
N GLU A 344 16.30 -15.54 11.85
CA GLU A 344 15.27 -14.87 11.04
C GLU A 344 15.29 -15.41 9.60
N LEU A 345 16.48 -15.68 9.04
CA LEU A 345 16.62 -16.33 7.73
C LEU A 345 16.12 -17.78 7.75
N THR A 346 16.46 -18.54 8.79
CA THR A 346 16.01 -19.92 8.95
C THR A 346 14.49 -20.01 9.10
N ASP A 347 13.89 -19.09 9.85
CA ASP A 347 12.44 -18.99 10.00
C ASP A 347 11.78 -18.57 8.69
N LEU A 348 12.34 -17.60 7.97
CA LEU A 348 11.86 -17.24 6.63
C LEU A 348 11.93 -18.43 5.67
N TYR A 349 13.03 -19.19 5.68
CA TYR A 349 13.17 -20.40 4.87
C TYR A 349 12.14 -21.45 5.26
N GLY A 350 11.92 -21.67 6.56
CA GLY A 350 10.89 -22.59 7.04
C GLY A 350 9.48 -22.17 6.64
N ARG A 351 9.18 -20.87 6.71
CA ARG A 351 7.92 -20.28 6.25
C ARG A 351 7.75 -20.33 4.74
N ALA A 352 8.82 -20.24 3.96
CA ALA A 352 8.78 -20.37 2.50
C ALA A 352 8.61 -21.83 2.08
N ALA A 353 9.27 -22.74 2.79
CA ALA A 353 9.16 -24.19 2.59
C ALA A 353 7.76 -24.74 2.89
N THR A 354 6.97 -23.99 3.66
CA THR A 354 5.53 -24.19 3.79
C THR A 354 4.83 -23.16 2.90
N HIS A 355 3.75 -23.51 2.22
CA HIS A 355 3.02 -22.50 1.45
C HIS A 355 2.37 -21.40 2.30
N GLN A 356 2.48 -21.48 3.64
CA GLN A 356 1.99 -20.48 4.59
C GLN A 356 2.54 -19.07 4.33
N ALA A 357 3.76 -18.91 3.80
CA ALA A 357 4.25 -17.59 3.40
C ALA A 357 3.37 -16.91 2.33
N HIS A 358 2.75 -17.71 1.44
CA HIS A 358 1.79 -17.23 0.45
C HIS A 358 0.40 -16.95 1.05
N LEU A 359 0.12 -17.38 2.29
CA LEU A 359 -1.20 -17.35 2.95
C LEU A 359 -1.38 -16.26 3.99
N TRP A 360 -0.30 -15.69 4.51
CA TRP A 360 -0.45 -14.62 5.50
C TRP A 360 -1.11 -13.39 4.85
N PRO A 361 -2.25 -12.92 5.39
CA PRO A 361 -2.74 -11.58 5.09
C PRO A 361 -1.59 -10.58 5.23
N ALA A 362 -1.53 -9.53 4.40
CA ALA A 362 -0.48 -8.50 4.50
C ALA A 362 -0.20 -7.99 5.93
N PRO A 363 -1.20 -7.83 6.84
CA PRO A 363 -0.96 -7.47 8.24
C PRO A 363 -0.21 -8.52 9.10
N LEU A 364 -0.17 -9.77 8.64
CA LEU A 364 0.49 -10.91 9.29
C LEU A 364 1.70 -11.41 8.50
N ALA A 365 2.02 -10.77 7.36
CA ALA A 365 3.24 -11.05 6.63
C ALA A 365 4.44 -10.77 7.54
N PRO A 366 5.51 -11.59 7.45
CA PRO A 366 6.69 -11.37 8.27
C PRO A 366 7.17 -9.93 8.08
N GLY A 367 7.51 -9.29 9.20
CA GLY A 367 8.06 -7.94 9.25
C GLY A 367 9.43 -7.86 8.57
N HIS A 368 10.36 -7.14 9.18
CA HIS A 368 11.71 -6.99 8.64
C HIS A 368 12.32 -8.29 8.11
N LEU A 369 12.95 -8.22 6.94
CA LEU A 369 13.76 -9.30 6.39
C LEU A 369 14.98 -9.52 7.27
N SER A 370 15.54 -10.75 7.19
CA SER A 370 16.72 -11.09 7.97
C SER A 370 17.89 -10.14 7.63
N PRO A 371 18.77 -9.83 8.60
CA PRO A 371 19.95 -9.01 8.35
C PRO A 371 20.82 -9.57 7.23
N THR A 372 20.94 -10.90 7.13
CA THR A 372 21.72 -11.57 6.07
C THR A 372 21.14 -11.28 4.68
N LEU A 373 19.82 -11.38 4.51
CA LEU A 373 19.16 -11.08 3.24
C LEU A 373 19.24 -9.60 2.88
N THR A 374 19.04 -8.73 3.86
CA THR A 374 19.12 -7.28 3.66
C THR A 374 20.54 -6.88 3.22
N ALA A 375 21.57 -7.35 3.91
CA ALA A 375 22.96 -7.09 3.54
C ALA A 375 23.34 -7.68 2.18
N ALA A 376 22.78 -8.84 1.81
CA ALA A 376 22.97 -9.42 0.49
C ALA A 376 22.31 -8.57 -0.61
N ALA A 377 21.12 -8.05 -0.37
CA ALA A 377 20.44 -7.13 -1.28
C ALA A 377 21.26 -5.84 -1.48
N ASP A 378 21.73 -5.22 -0.39
CA ASP A 378 22.54 -3.99 -0.45
C ASP A 378 23.82 -4.18 -1.27
N ARG A 379 24.52 -5.31 -1.07
CA ARG A 379 25.72 -5.63 -1.86
C ARG A 379 25.41 -5.81 -3.34
N TRP A 380 24.30 -6.47 -3.65
CA TRP A 380 23.86 -6.72 -5.03
C TRP A 380 23.44 -5.41 -5.72
N GLU A 381 22.62 -4.59 -5.07
CA GLU A 381 22.16 -3.28 -5.58
C GLU A 381 23.34 -2.32 -5.82
N SER A 382 24.33 -2.31 -4.92
CA SER A 382 25.45 -1.37 -4.99
C SER A 382 26.50 -1.69 -6.05
N LYS A 383 26.73 -2.98 -6.36
CA LYS A 383 27.85 -3.41 -7.21
C LYS A 383 27.42 -4.02 -8.55
N ASP A 384 26.29 -4.71 -8.60
CA ASP A 384 26.03 -5.68 -9.67
C ASP A 384 24.68 -5.52 -10.39
N ASP A 385 23.74 -4.71 -9.90
CA ASP A 385 22.42 -4.61 -10.52
C ASP A 385 22.41 -3.81 -11.85
N GLN A 386 22.35 -4.54 -12.97
CA GLN A 386 22.20 -3.96 -14.31
C GLN A 386 20.78 -3.43 -14.58
N GLY A 387 19.75 -3.93 -13.88
CA GLY A 387 18.37 -3.47 -14.04
C GLY A 387 18.20 -2.03 -13.58
N VAL A 388 18.76 -1.67 -12.42
CA VAL A 388 18.83 -0.29 -11.92
C VAL A 388 19.45 0.64 -12.96
N LYS A 389 20.58 0.25 -13.56
CA LYS A 389 21.26 1.05 -14.60
C LYS A 389 20.40 1.23 -15.85
N LEU A 390 19.67 0.20 -16.27
CA LEU A 390 18.74 0.29 -17.40
C LEU A 390 17.60 1.26 -17.11
N ILE A 391 17.00 1.21 -15.92
CA ILE A 391 15.92 2.13 -15.52
C ILE A 391 16.41 3.58 -15.56
N GLN A 392 17.58 3.87 -14.98
CA GLN A 392 18.18 5.21 -14.99
C GLN A 392 18.37 5.76 -16.40
N ARG A 393 18.73 4.91 -17.37
CA ARG A 393 18.92 5.30 -18.78
C ARG A 393 17.63 5.69 -19.49
N THR A 394 16.47 5.32 -18.95
CA THR A 394 15.17 5.79 -19.44
C THR A 394 14.75 7.14 -18.85
N GLY A 395 15.63 7.82 -18.08
CA GLY A 395 15.32 9.06 -17.38
C GLY A 395 14.51 8.87 -16.09
N ARG A 396 14.24 7.62 -15.70
CA ARG A 396 13.43 7.27 -14.53
C ARG A 396 14.27 7.10 -13.27
N VAL A 397 13.65 7.35 -12.13
CA VAL A 397 14.26 7.09 -10.82
C VAL A 397 14.40 5.60 -10.61
N SER A 398 15.57 5.17 -10.12
CA SER A 398 15.79 3.80 -9.68
C SER A 398 15.66 3.72 -8.15
N TRP A 399 14.56 3.17 -7.67
CA TRP A 399 14.33 2.94 -6.25
C TRP A 399 15.09 1.70 -5.75
N PRO A 400 15.41 1.60 -4.44
CA PRO A 400 15.92 0.38 -3.83
C PRO A 400 14.88 -0.72 -3.95
N VAL A 401 15.34 -1.95 -4.06
CA VAL A 401 14.48 -3.11 -4.27
C VAL A 401 13.60 -3.40 -3.08
N LEU A 402 14.18 -3.30 -1.88
CA LEU A 402 13.48 -3.59 -0.64
C LEU A 402 12.92 -2.34 0.07
N GLY A 403 12.97 -1.16 -0.58
CA GLY A 403 12.64 0.11 0.06
C GLY A 403 13.75 0.62 0.99
N SER A 404 13.49 1.71 1.72
CA SER A 404 14.41 2.24 2.74
C SER A 404 14.11 1.70 4.14
N GLY A 405 12.86 1.29 4.40
CA GLY A 405 12.34 1.04 5.74
C GLY A 405 11.94 2.32 6.49
N ASP A 406 12.07 3.49 5.85
CA ASP A 406 11.81 4.78 6.48
C ASP A 406 10.33 5.15 6.38
N ILE A 407 9.81 5.76 7.45
CA ILE A 407 8.47 6.33 7.50
C ILE A 407 8.57 7.82 7.75
N LEU A 408 7.87 8.62 6.94
CA LEU A 408 7.74 10.06 7.13
C LEU A 408 6.41 10.37 7.83
N ALA A 409 6.47 10.88 9.05
CA ALA A 409 5.34 11.45 9.74
C ALA A 409 5.34 12.99 9.62
N LEU A 410 4.20 13.59 9.27
CA LEU A 410 3.99 15.03 9.30
C LEU A 410 3.00 15.37 10.42
N LEU A 411 3.35 16.36 11.26
CA LEU A 411 2.54 16.82 12.38
C LEU A 411 2.61 18.36 12.47
N ALA A 412 1.47 19.03 12.44
CA ALA A 412 1.42 20.48 12.65
C ALA A 412 1.63 20.84 14.13
N VAL A 413 2.31 21.95 14.41
CA VAL A 413 2.52 22.47 15.78
C VAL A 413 1.69 23.73 15.98
N GLY A 414 0.84 23.73 17.01
CA GLY A 414 0.04 24.90 17.40
C GLY A 414 0.77 25.84 18.36
N ILE A 415 0.25 27.06 18.46
CA ILE A 415 0.74 28.19 19.30
C ILE A 415 0.38 27.99 20.80
N GLY A 416 0.21 26.74 21.26
CA GLY A 416 -0.36 26.40 22.57
C GLY A 416 0.39 26.94 23.79
N ASP A 417 -0.28 26.87 24.94
CA ASP A 417 0.24 27.25 26.26
C ASP A 417 1.45 26.38 26.67
N PRO A 418 2.61 26.96 27.04
CA PRO A 418 3.77 26.23 27.55
C PRO A 418 3.45 25.26 28.70
N ALA A 419 2.42 25.52 29.51
CA ALA A 419 1.98 24.61 30.58
C ALA A 419 1.45 23.26 30.05
N ARG A 420 1.16 23.16 28.74
CA ARG A 420 0.70 21.94 28.06
C ARG A 420 1.78 21.26 27.22
N ASP A 421 3.05 21.67 27.33
CA ASP A 421 4.15 21.01 26.60
C ASP A 421 4.27 19.51 26.95
N GLY A 422 3.82 19.10 28.14
CA GLY A 422 3.72 17.68 28.53
C GLY A 422 2.69 16.87 27.71
N ASP A 423 1.55 17.48 27.33
CA ASP A 423 0.57 16.86 26.43
C ASP A 423 1.17 16.69 25.03
N ASP A 424 1.88 17.69 24.53
CA ASP A 424 2.44 17.66 23.18
C ASP A 424 3.60 16.67 23.06
N LEU A 425 4.42 16.53 24.11
CA LEU A 425 5.41 15.46 24.17
C LEU A 425 4.74 14.08 24.20
N ARG A 426 3.64 13.90 24.94
CA ARG A 426 2.86 12.66 24.86
C ARG A 426 2.31 12.41 23.46
N ALA A 427 1.81 13.43 22.79
CA ALA A 427 1.33 13.33 21.41
C ALA A 427 2.43 12.89 20.44
N ILE A 428 3.60 13.54 20.49
CA ILE A 428 4.76 13.16 19.68
C ILE A 428 5.17 11.73 19.99
N HIS A 429 5.24 11.34 21.26
CA HIS A 429 5.53 9.96 21.63
C HIS A 429 4.51 8.98 21.02
N THR A 430 3.21 9.27 21.10
CA THR A 430 2.17 8.42 20.50
C THR A 430 2.37 8.30 18.98
N VAL A 431 2.65 9.41 18.29
CA VAL A 431 2.95 9.43 16.85
C VAL A 431 4.16 8.56 16.51
N LEU A 432 5.26 8.70 17.27
CA LEU A 432 6.45 7.90 17.06
C LEU A 432 6.20 6.41 17.34
N THR A 433 5.45 6.08 18.39
CA THR A 433 5.07 4.70 18.70
C THR A 433 4.27 4.06 17.57
N GLU A 434 3.23 4.73 17.08
CA GLU A 434 2.42 4.21 15.97
C GLU A 434 3.21 4.12 14.66
N SER A 435 4.06 5.10 14.38
CA SER A 435 4.96 5.06 13.23
C SER A 435 5.93 3.87 13.32
N ARG A 436 6.44 3.55 14.53
CA ARG A 436 7.26 2.35 14.75
C ARG A 436 6.47 1.06 14.56
N LEU A 437 5.22 0.99 14.97
CA LEU A 437 4.38 -0.17 14.73
C LEU A 437 4.19 -0.42 13.23
N ARG A 438 4.00 0.65 12.44
CA ARG A 438 3.94 0.59 10.98
C ARG A 438 5.27 0.16 10.37
N GLN A 439 6.36 0.73 10.87
CA GLN A 439 7.72 0.41 10.40
C GLN A 439 8.03 -1.08 10.55
N LYS A 440 7.56 -1.74 11.62
CA LYS A 440 7.74 -3.18 11.82
C LYS A 440 7.13 -4.03 10.70
N GLY A 441 6.16 -3.50 9.94
CA GLY A 441 5.58 -4.14 8.77
C GLY A 441 6.38 -3.94 7.47
N LEU A 442 7.46 -3.15 7.48
CA LEU A 442 8.31 -2.89 6.31
C LEU A 442 9.46 -3.91 6.21
N LEU A 443 9.96 -4.11 4.99
CA LEU A 443 10.99 -5.11 4.70
C LEU A 443 12.36 -4.77 5.30
N ARG A 444 12.69 -3.48 5.45
CA ARG A 444 13.94 -3.02 6.07
C ARG A 444 13.69 -2.38 7.43
N ARG A 445 14.70 -2.45 8.30
CA ARG A 445 14.80 -1.62 9.50
C ARG A 445 15.31 -0.24 9.08
N GLY A 446 14.40 0.70 8.85
CA GLY A 446 14.75 2.10 8.58
C GLY A 446 14.60 2.98 9.81
N GLU A 447 14.37 4.26 9.57
CA GLU A 447 14.15 5.27 10.61
C GLU A 447 12.74 5.85 10.56
N VAL A 448 12.19 6.19 11.73
CA VAL A 448 11.00 7.05 11.81
C VAL A 448 11.45 8.49 11.73
N ARG A 449 10.97 9.19 10.70
CA ARG A 449 11.27 10.60 10.44
C ARG A 449 10.03 11.43 10.74
N LEU A 450 10.12 12.35 11.69
CA LEU A 450 9.03 13.26 12.03
C LEU A 450 9.39 14.67 11.59
N ARG A 451 8.49 15.32 10.84
CA ARG A 451 8.58 16.73 10.51
C ARG A 451 7.47 17.50 11.22
N LEU A 452 7.89 18.39 12.10
CA LEU A 452 7.02 19.30 12.84
C LEU A 452 6.81 20.54 12.00
N LEU A 453 5.58 20.77 11.53
CA LEU A 453 5.24 21.92 10.69
C LEU A 453 4.86 23.09 11.58
N ALA A 454 5.65 24.17 11.55
CA ALA A 454 5.51 25.28 12.46
C ALA A 454 5.22 26.59 11.70
N SER A 455 4.16 27.27 12.12
CA SER A 455 3.96 28.67 11.74
C SER A 455 5.06 29.56 12.39
N PRO A 456 5.23 30.81 11.93
CA PRO A 456 6.19 31.75 12.54
C PRO A 456 6.04 31.85 14.06
N GLU A 457 4.80 31.85 14.55
CA GLU A 457 4.46 31.96 15.97
C GLU A 457 4.74 30.67 16.75
N ALA A 458 4.68 29.50 16.09
CA ALA A 458 4.91 28.20 16.69
C ALA A 458 6.36 27.70 16.57
N THR A 459 7.20 28.41 15.80
CA THR A 459 8.59 28.01 15.46
C THR A 459 9.44 27.70 16.70
N LEU A 460 9.56 28.65 17.63
CA LEU A 460 10.36 28.46 18.86
C LEU A 460 9.88 27.24 19.67
N ARG A 461 8.56 27.02 19.71
CA ARG A 461 7.94 25.91 20.42
C ARG A 461 8.22 24.58 19.74
N ALA A 462 8.07 24.50 18.41
CA ALA A 462 8.37 23.31 17.63
C ALA A 462 9.84 22.88 17.82
N HIS A 463 10.78 23.83 17.82
CA HIS A 463 12.19 23.56 18.10
C HIS A 463 12.44 23.06 19.53
N ARG A 464 11.73 23.59 20.54
CA ARG A 464 11.80 23.05 21.91
C ARG A 464 11.28 21.61 21.98
N LEU A 465 10.13 21.34 21.36
CA LEU A 465 9.54 19.99 21.32
C LEU A 465 10.46 19.01 20.58
N ALA A 466 11.02 19.40 19.43
CA ALA A 466 11.99 18.59 18.70
C ALA A 466 13.20 18.23 19.56
N ARG A 467 13.81 19.21 20.25
CA ARG A 467 14.94 18.97 21.18
C ARG A 467 14.56 18.03 22.33
N ALA A 468 13.42 18.25 22.98
CA ALA A 468 12.96 17.40 24.08
C ALA A 468 12.62 15.97 23.63
N ALA A 469 12.24 15.79 22.36
CA ALA A 469 11.90 14.52 21.75
C ALA A 469 13.12 13.74 21.20
N GLN A 470 14.33 14.34 21.13
CA GLN A 470 15.55 13.68 20.62
C GLN A 470 15.91 12.40 21.37
N ARG A 471 15.50 12.26 22.63
CA ARG A 471 15.68 11.05 23.45
C ARG A 471 14.96 9.80 22.91
N TRP A 472 14.09 9.95 21.92
CA TRP A 472 13.27 8.87 21.39
C TRP A 472 13.81 8.26 20.10
N GLU A 473 15.12 8.30 19.81
CA GLU A 473 15.74 7.59 18.67
C GLU A 473 14.94 7.69 17.35
N ALA A 474 14.69 8.93 16.91
CA ALA A 474 13.96 9.26 15.69
C ALA A 474 14.53 10.54 15.06
N ASP A 475 14.45 10.68 13.73
CA ASP A 475 14.87 11.88 13.00
C ASP A 475 13.75 12.93 13.06
N ILE A 476 13.81 13.79 14.09
CA ILE A 476 12.79 14.83 14.33
C ILE A 476 13.35 16.19 13.92
N ARG A 477 12.70 16.84 12.96
CA ARG A 477 13.07 18.18 12.47
C ARG A 477 11.86 19.08 12.35
N VAL A 478 12.12 20.38 12.32
CA VAL A 478 11.10 21.41 12.17
C VAL A 478 11.13 21.93 10.74
N VAL A 479 9.96 22.09 10.14
CA VAL A 479 9.75 22.89 8.93
C VAL A 479 9.21 24.24 9.41
N ASP A 480 10.06 25.26 9.32
CA ASP A 480 9.76 26.62 9.77
C ASP A 480 9.00 27.44 8.72
N ASP A 481 8.48 28.59 9.13
CA ASP A 481 7.78 29.57 8.29
C ASP A 481 6.59 29.00 7.50
N VAL A 482 5.86 28.04 8.08
CA VAL A 482 4.66 27.47 7.46
C VAL A 482 3.49 28.44 7.63
N ARG A 483 3.33 29.32 6.65
CA ARG A 483 2.27 30.35 6.58
C ARG A 483 1.73 30.49 5.16
N GLY A 484 0.63 31.23 5.04
CA GLY A 484 0.02 31.55 3.76
C GLY A 484 -1.32 30.88 3.53
N ASP A 485 -1.79 30.92 2.28
CA ASP A 485 -2.88 30.05 1.84
C ASP A 485 -2.45 28.58 1.75
N LEU A 486 -3.38 27.74 1.31
CA LEU A 486 -3.17 26.30 1.21
C LEU A 486 -2.08 25.95 0.18
N HIS A 487 -1.99 26.68 -0.94
CA HIS A 487 -0.96 26.47 -1.96
C HIS A 487 0.42 26.87 -1.44
N GLU A 488 0.51 28.03 -0.79
CA GLU A 488 1.74 28.52 -0.18
C GLU A 488 2.23 27.54 0.90
N VAL A 489 1.35 27.10 1.80
CA VAL A 489 1.68 26.09 2.81
C VAL A 489 2.11 24.78 2.16
N ARG A 490 1.39 24.30 1.14
CA ARG A 490 1.75 23.08 0.40
C ARG A 490 3.15 23.21 -0.19
N ASP A 491 3.43 24.30 -0.90
CA ASP A 491 4.67 24.50 -1.62
C ASP A 491 5.84 24.68 -0.65
N VAL A 492 5.66 25.40 0.46
CA VAL A 492 6.66 25.50 1.54
C VAL A 492 7.01 24.12 2.08
N VAL A 493 6.01 23.31 2.42
CA VAL A 493 6.23 21.96 2.95
C VAL A 493 6.90 21.05 1.91
N VAL A 494 6.39 21.00 0.68
CA VAL A 494 6.97 20.17 -0.39
C VAL A 494 8.42 20.59 -0.69
N ASN A 495 8.70 21.89 -0.77
CA ASN A 495 10.06 22.39 -0.99
C ASN A 495 10.99 22.04 0.17
N ALA A 496 10.53 22.13 1.42
CA ALA A 496 11.31 21.73 2.58
C ALA A 496 11.61 20.22 2.57
N LEU A 497 10.65 19.38 2.18
CA LEU A 497 10.86 17.94 2.04
C LEU A 497 11.83 17.61 0.88
N ALA A 498 11.77 18.36 -0.22
CA ALA A 498 12.66 18.23 -1.37
C ALA A 498 14.08 18.73 -1.14
N ALA A 499 14.27 19.70 -0.25
CA ALA A 499 15.57 20.28 0.10
C ALA A 499 16.44 19.37 0.98
N GLU A 500 15.86 18.28 1.51
CA GLU A 500 16.60 17.25 2.24
C GLU A 500 17.55 16.48 1.31
N ALA A 501 18.28 15.51 1.86
CA ALA A 501 19.31 14.79 1.10
C ALA A 501 18.75 14.22 -0.23
N ALA A 502 19.58 14.27 -1.27
CA ALA A 502 19.19 13.79 -2.59
C ALA A 502 18.82 12.30 -2.55
N PRO A 503 17.82 11.85 -3.34
CA PRO A 503 17.46 10.44 -3.43
C PRO A 503 18.66 9.63 -3.90
N THR A 504 19.14 8.75 -3.03
CA THR A 504 20.12 7.72 -3.43
C THR A 504 19.42 6.41 -3.73
N GLY A 505 18.15 6.29 -3.33
CA GLY A 505 17.40 5.07 -3.38
C GLY A 505 18.02 4.00 -2.48
N ARG A 506 18.48 4.35 -1.28
CA ARG A 506 19.14 3.40 -0.34
C ARG A 506 18.77 3.73 1.10
N GLY A 507 18.80 2.72 1.97
CA GLY A 507 18.68 2.94 3.42
C GLY A 507 19.79 3.85 3.94
N GLY A 508 19.48 4.74 4.89
CA GLY A 508 20.43 5.66 5.49
C GLY A 508 20.84 6.87 4.63
N SER A 509 20.19 7.09 3.49
CA SER A 509 20.49 8.21 2.58
C SER A 509 20.14 9.59 3.13
N GLY A 510 19.26 9.65 4.13
CA GLY A 510 18.66 10.89 4.62
C GLY A 510 17.59 11.47 3.67
N SER A 511 17.35 10.85 2.51
CA SER A 511 16.40 11.35 1.52
C SER A 511 14.96 11.05 1.92
N LEU A 512 14.14 12.09 1.98
CA LEU A 512 12.71 11.93 2.22
C LEU A 512 11.94 11.39 1.00
N ARG A 513 12.60 11.30 -0.16
CA ARG A 513 12.01 10.68 -1.37
C ARG A 513 12.11 9.16 -1.34
N ASP A 514 13.03 8.62 -0.55
CA ASP A 514 13.26 7.17 -0.44
C ASP A 514 12.29 6.50 0.57
N VAL A 515 11.48 7.28 1.30
CA VAL A 515 10.55 6.78 2.34
C VAL A 515 9.51 5.81 1.77
N ASP A 516 9.20 4.76 2.53
CA ASP A 516 8.26 3.72 2.11
C ASP A 516 6.81 4.00 2.49
N GLU A 517 6.58 4.93 3.42
CA GLU A 517 5.23 5.33 3.85
C GLU A 517 5.23 6.79 4.34
N VAL A 518 4.14 7.52 4.04
CA VAL A 518 3.86 8.84 4.62
C VAL A 518 2.65 8.75 5.55
N VAL A 519 2.78 9.29 6.76
CA VAL A 519 1.73 9.35 7.78
C VAL A 519 1.45 10.82 8.11
N LEU A 520 0.25 11.28 7.81
CA LEU A 520 -0.23 12.60 8.16
C LEU A 520 -1.00 12.52 9.48
N VAL A 521 -0.56 13.27 10.48
CA VAL A 521 -1.21 13.30 11.78
C VAL A 521 -1.99 14.59 11.91
N LEU A 522 -3.31 14.50 11.79
CA LEU A 522 -4.18 15.64 12.06
C LEU A 522 -4.34 15.84 13.55
N ASN A 523 -3.99 17.02 14.00
CA ASN A 523 -4.17 17.45 15.38
C ASN A 523 -5.02 18.74 15.40
N PRO A 524 -5.55 19.15 16.57
CA PRO A 524 -6.22 20.43 16.74
C PRO A 524 -5.20 21.59 16.63
N GLY A 525 -4.71 21.83 15.43
CA GLY A 525 -3.81 22.91 15.04
C GLY A 525 -4.48 23.90 14.09
N PRO A 526 -3.75 24.92 13.60
CA PRO A 526 -4.27 25.88 12.63
C PRO A 526 -4.84 25.15 11.40
N PRO A 527 -6.12 25.38 11.03
CA PRO A 527 -6.76 24.68 9.92
C PRO A 527 -5.97 24.77 8.62
N MET A 528 -5.50 25.96 8.24
CA MET A 528 -4.73 26.16 7.01
C MET A 528 -3.45 25.33 6.97
N THR A 529 -2.71 25.26 8.07
CA THR A 529 -1.53 24.40 8.18
C THR A 529 -1.89 22.93 7.99
N ASN A 530 -3.00 22.47 8.59
CA ASN A 530 -3.44 21.08 8.47
C ASN A 530 -3.90 20.73 7.05
N TYR A 531 -4.65 21.58 6.36
CA TYR A 531 -5.07 21.32 4.98
C TYR A 531 -3.91 21.45 3.98
N GLY A 532 -3.01 22.42 4.17
CA GLY A 532 -1.80 22.52 3.37
C GLY A 532 -0.85 21.34 3.60
N MET A 533 -0.77 20.81 4.83
CA MET A 533 -0.09 19.55 5.14
C MET A 533 -0.73 18.36 4.43
N VAL A 534 -2.07 18.28 4.36
CA VAL A 534 -2.76 17.23 3.59
C VAL A 534 -2.42 17.32 2.10
N ALA A 535 -2.46 18.52 1.53
CA ALA A 535 -2.08 18.74 0.13
C ALA A 535 -0.61 18.39 -0.12
N ALA A 536 0.30 18.81 0.76
CA ALA A 536 1.72 18.48 0.67
C ALA A 536 1.97 16.98 0.82
N GLY A 537 1.27 16.30 1.74
CA GLY A 537 1.36 14.86 1.93
C GLY A 537 0.87 14.08 0.72
N VAL A 538 -0.21 14.51 0.08
CA VAL A 538 -0.68 13.95 -1.20
C VAL A 538 0.39 14.12 -2.28
N GLU A 539 0.87 15.35 -2.52
CA GLU A 539 1.88 15.63 -3.55
C GLU A 539 3.18 14.86 -3.28
N TRP A 540 3.66 14.84 -2.04
CA TRP A 540 4.87 14.12 -1.65
C TRP A 540 4.71 12.60 -1.81
N SER A 541 3.59 12.03 -1.38
CA SER A 541 3.35 10.58 -1.52
C SER A 541 3.32 10.14 -2.99
N LEU A 542 2.86 11.01 -3.89
CA LEU A 542 2.86 10.78 -5.34
C LEU A 542 4.26 10.92 -5.94
N GLN A 543 5.06 11.89 -5.48
CA GLN A 543 6.46 12.07 -5.91
C GLN A 543 7.40 10.96 -5.39
N ALA A 544 7.17 10.52 -4.15
CA ALA A 544 7.86 9.39 -3.52
C ALA A 544 7.27 8.04 -3.96
N ALA A 545 6.11 8.03 -4.61
CA ALA A 545 5.41 6.82 -5.06
C ALA A 545 5.11 5.80 -3.94
N CYS A 546 4.76 6.26 -2.75
CA CYS A 546 4.52 5.44 -1.56
C CYS A 546 3.06 5.56 -1.04
N PRO A 547 2.59 4.71 -0.11
CA PRO A 547 1.29 4.88 0.54
C PRO A 547 1.21 6.15 1.40
N LEU A 548 0.02 6.75 1.43
CA LEU A 548 -0.33 7.86 2.31
C LEU A 548 -1.39 7.44 3.31
N TRP A 549 -1.13 7.71 4.58
CA TRP A 549 -2.08 7.50 5.68
C TRP A 549 -2.44 8.81 6.32
N LEU A 550 -3.71 8.98 6.69
CA LEU A 550 -4.18 10.11 7.46
C LEU A 550 -4.75 9.60 8.77
N THR A 551 -4.12 9.97 9.87
CA THR A 551 -4.51 9.57 11.21
C THR A 551 -4.94 10.78 12.02
N GLU A 552 -5.89 10.57 12.94
CA GLU A 552 -6.38 11.63 13.82
C GLU A 552 -5.73 11.49 15.19
N LEU A 553 -5.18 12.57 15.71
CA LEU A 553 -4.78 12.68 17.10
C LEU A 553 -6.00 13.02 17.96
N GLY A 554 -6.48 12.02 18.70
CA GLY A 554 -7.62 12.12 19.60
C GLY A 554 -7.21 12.12 21.07
N ARG A 555 -8.18 12.42 21.93
CA ARG A 555 -8.11 12.18 23.38
C ARG A 555 -9.14 11.11 23.74
N ALA A 556 -8.69 10.01 24.34
CA ALA A 556 -9.55 8.94 24.88
C ALA A 556 -9.97 9.22 26.33
N GLY A 557 -9.43 10.27 26.94
CA GLY A 557 -9.68 10.73 28.31
C GLY A 557 -8.84 11.97 28.62
N PRO A 558 -8.89 12.51 29.85
CA PRO A 558 -8.16 13.72 30.25
C PRO A 558 -6.65 13.61 30.01
N ASP A 559 -6.08 12.43 30.27
CA ASP A 559 -4.63 12.17 30.22
C ASP A 559 -4.19 11.18 29.13
N ARG A 560 -5.14 10.64 28.36
CA ARG A 560 -4.87 9.59 27.36
C ARG A 560 -4.99 10.15 25.94
N ILE A 561 -3.84 10.37 25.32
CA ILE A 561 -3.73 10.73 23.90
C ILE A 561 -3.66 9.44 23.10
N GLU A 562 -4.49 9.34 22.06
CA GLU A 562 -4.52 8.19 21.16
C GLU A 562 -4.46 8.66 19.71
N LEU A 563 -3.95 7.79 18.84
CA LEU A 563 -4.17 7.93 17.41
C LEU A 563 -5.36 7.06 17.03
N ARG A 564 -6.42 7.69 16.54
CA ARG A 564 -7.58 6.96 16.02
C ARG A 564 -7.22 6.50 14.61
N SER A 565 -7.32 5.19 14.40
CA SER A 565 -6.76 4.50 13.24
C SER A 565 -7.13 5.19 11.92
N GLY A 566 -6.10 5.70 11.25
CA GLY A 566 -6.22 6.30 9.94
C GLY A 566 -6.63 5.28 8.88
N LYS A 567 -7.53 5.66 7.97
CA LYS A 567 -7.74 4.94 6.71
C LYS A 567 -6.59 5.33 5.75
N PRO A 568 -6.17 4.46 4.82
CA PRO A 568 -5.33 4.88 3.70
C PRO A 568 -6.06 6.02 2.98
N VAL A 569 -5.41 7.18 2.85
CA VAL A 569 -6.02 8.35 2.22
C VAL A 569 -5.82 8.34 0.73
N LEU A 570 -6.73 9.04 0.06
CA LEU A 570 -6.87 9.16 -1.39
C LEU A 570 -5.71 9.92 -2.04
N ALA A 571 -4.45 9.50 -1.82
CA ALA A 571 -3.37 9.71 -2.78
C ALA A 571 -3.53 8.67 -3.89
N ARG A 572 -4.61 8.81 -4.66
CA ARG A 572 -4.94 7.88 -5.74
C ARG A 572 -4.65 8.57 -7.05
N LEU A 573 -3.98 7.83 -7.91
CA LEU A 573 -3.65 8.23 -9.27
C LEU A 573 -4.89 8.67 -10.05
N GLY A 574 -6.10 8.30 -9.62
CA GLY A 574 -7.35 8.66 -10.28
C GLY A 574 -7.46 8.02 -11.65
N LEU A 575 -6.86 6.84 -11.80
CA LEU A 575 -6.73 6.03 -13.01
C LEU A 575 -7.31 4.63 -12.77
N ASP A 576 -8.49 4.56 -12.16
CA ASP A 576 -9.15 3.31 -11.80
C ASP A 576 -9.32 2.37 -13.00
N HIS A 577 -9.58 2.91 -14.19
CA HIS A 577 -9.67 2.12 -15.41
C HIS A 577 -8.32 1.44 -15.71
N MET A 578 -7.20 2.17 -15.71
CA MET A 578 -5.87 1.60 -15.95
C MET A 578 -5.50 0.58 -14.86
N LEU A 579 -5.74 0.91 -13.59
CA LEU A 579 -5.48 0.00 -12.47
C LEU A 579 -6.34 -1.27 -12.57
N ALA A 580 -7.61 -1.14 -12.97
CA ALA A 580 -8.50 -2.27 -13.19
C ALA A 580 -8.05 -3.14 -14.38
N GLN A 581 -7.60 -2.54 -15.48
CA GLN A 581 -7.03 -3.25 -16.63
C GLN A 581 -5.80 -4.05 -16.22
N LEU A 582 -4.85 -3.42 -15.52
CA LEU A 582 -3.63 -4.05 -15.02
C LEU A 582 -3.95 -5.16 -14.02
N ALA A 583 -4.89 -4.92 -13.09
CA ALA A 583 -5.34 -5.92 -12.13
C ALA A 583 -6.05 -7.10 -12.81
N ALA A 584 -6.88 -6.85 -13.82
CA ALA A 584 -7.52 -7.89 -14.63
C ALA A 584 -6.46 -8.71 -15.37
N GLY A 585 -5.44 -8.05 -15.93
CA GLY A 585 -4.25 -8.70 -16.48
C GLY A 585 -3.58 -9.63 -15.48
N ALA A 586 -3.36 -9.18 -14.25
CA ALA A 586 -2.78 -10.00 -13.17
C ALA A 586 -3.69 -11.17 -12.74
N VAL A 587 -5.00 -10.94 -12.56
CA VAL A 587 -5.99 -11.99 -12.24
C VAL A 587 -6.09 -13.03 -13.35
N ARG A 588 -6.03 -12.62 -14.63
CA ARG A 588 -5.97 -13.54 -15.77
C ARG A 588 -4.78 -14.47 -15.66
N ARG A 589 -3.69 -14.08 -14.96
CA ARG A 589 -2.48 -14.86 -14.69
C ARG A 589 -2.46 -15.60 -13.34
N LEU A 590 -3.53 -15.50 -12.55
CA LEU A 590 -3.58 -15.94 -11.16
C LEU A 590 -2.57 -15.23 -10.24
N ASP A 591 -2.07 -14.06 -10.65
CA ASP A 591 -1.22 -13.20 -9.82
C ASP A 591 -2.09 -12.34 -8.90
N LEU A 592 -2.69 -13.03 -7.92
CA LEU A 592 -3.69 -12.44 -7.03
C LEU A 592 -3.08 -11.39 -6.10
N ARG A 593 -1.80 -11.51 -5.74
CA ARG A 593 -1.11 -10.51 -4.92
C ARG A 593 -0.85 -9.22 -5.68
N THR A 594 -0.34 -9.29 -6.90
CA THR A 594 -0.21 -8.11 -7.76
C THR A 594 -1.56 -7.45 -7.98
N ALA A 595 -2.60 -8.23 -8.27
CA ALA A 595 -3.97 -7.70 -8.43
C ALA A 595 -4.45 -6.98 -7.16
N GLN A 596 -4.28 -7.56 -5.97
CA GLN A 596 -4.63 -6.92 -4.71
C GLN A 596 -3.87 -5.60 -4.50
N ARG A 597 -2.55 -5.57 -4.76
CA ARG A 597 -1.75 -4.34 -4.62
C ARG A 597 -2.15 -3.24 -5.60
N LEU A 598 -2.52 -3.60 -6.84
CA LEU A 598 -3.04 -2.66 -7.84
C LEU A 598 -4.41 -2.11 -7.42
N VAL A 599 -5.30 -2.99 -6.95
CA VAL A 599 -6.65 -2.64 -6.51
C VAL A 599 -6.64 -1.75 -5.26
N ASP A 600 -5.77 -2.04 -4.29
CA ASP A 600 -5.65 -1.27 -3.05
C ASP A 600 -5.27 0.21 -3.30
N ARG A 601 -4.59 0.48 -4.42
CA ARG A 601 -4.21 1.83 -4.87
C ARG A 601 -5.28 2.57 -5.67
N GLY A 602 -6.26 1.89 -6.25
CA GLY A 602 -7.38 2.55 -6.94
C GLY A 602 -8.48 2.98 -5.99
N SER A 603 -9.52 3.68 -6.46
CA SER A 603 -10.55 4.30 -5.62
C SER A 603 -11.40 3.29 -4.82
N ASP A 604 -12.40 3.75 -4.07
CA ASP A 604 -13.24 2.86 -3.25
C ASP A 604 -14.03 1.87 -4.09
N ALA A 605 -14.45 2.26 -5.29
CA ALA A 605 -15.09 1.33 -6.22
C ALA A 605 -14.12 0.23 -6.68
N LEU A 606 -12.83 0.54 -6.89
CA LEU A 606 -11.84 -0.49 -7.21
C LEU A 606 -11.56 -1.37 -5.99
N ARG A 607 -11.34 -0.76 -4.81
CA ARG A 607 -11.14 -1.47 -3.53
C ARG A 607 -12.30 -2.40 -3.16
N ALA A 608 -13.52 -2.13 -3.60
CA ALA A 608 -14.66 -3.02 -3.37
C ALA A 608 -14.44 -4.44 -3.92
N VAL A 609 -13.50 -4.62 -4.86
CA VAL A 609 -13.12 -5.92 -5.43
C VAL A 609 -12.08 -6.67 -4.56
N LEU A 610 -11.43 -5.98 -3.61
CA LEU A 610 -10.38 -6.56 -2.77
C LEU A 610 -10.84 -7.78 -1.95
N PRO A 611 -12.05 -7.81 -1.32
CA PRO A 611 -12.52 -8.98 -0.60
C PRO A 611 -12.65 -10.22 -1.51
N ASP A 612 -13.15 -10.06 -2.73
CA ASP A 612 -13.28 -11.17 -3.69
C ASP A 612 -11.91 -11.72 -4.12
N LEU A 613 -10.92 -10.83 -4.31
CA LEU A 613 -9.53 -11.21 -4.56
C LEU A 613 -8.93 -12.02 -3.41
N GLN A 614 -9.12 -11.57 -2.17
CA GLN A 614 -8.64 -12.24 -0.97
C GLN A 614 -9.34 -13.60 -0.76
N ILE A 615 -10.63 -13.69 -1.09
CA ILE A 615 -11.38 -14.94 -1.05
C ILE A 615 -10.84 -15.92 -2.09
N LEU A 616 -10.61 -15.47 -3.34
CA LEU A 616 -10.05 -16.32 -4.39
C LEU A 616 -8.63 -16.82 -4.03
N GLU A 617 -7.78 -15.94 -3.50
CA GLU A 617 -6.43 -16.30 -3.01
C GLU A 617 -6.52 -17.34 -1.89
N ARG A 618 -7.41 -17.12 -0.92
CA ARG A 618 -7.63 -18.06 0.18
C ARG A 618 -8.08 -19.42 -0.34
N TYR A 619 -9.04 -19.50 -1.26
CA TYR A 619 -9.46 -20.79 -1.76
C TYR A 619 -8.40 -21.50 -2.60
N LEU A 620 -7.59 -20.75 -3.35
CA LEU A 620 -6.52 -21.30 -4.19
C LEU A 620 -5.34 -21.82 -3.36
N PHE A 621 -5.02 -21.18 -2.23
CA PHE A 621 -3.78 -21.50 -1.52
C PHE A 621 -3.99 -21.98 -0.06
N ALA A 622 -5.05 -21.57 0.64
CA ALA A 622 -5.13 -21.73 2.10
C ALA A 622 -5.08 -23.17 2.59
N ALA A 623 -4.57 -23.33 3.81
CA ALA A 623 -4.72 -24.56 4.57
C ALA A 623 -6.20 -24.82 4.81
N TRP A 624 -6.63 -26.07 4.65
CA TRP A 624 -8.01 -26.41 4.94
C TRP A 624 -8.19 -26.68 6.43
N VAL A 625 -8.89 -25.78 7.11
CA VAL A 625 -9.07 -25.81 8.56
C VAL A 625 -10.34 -26.61 8.87
N ASP A 626 -10.14 -27.79 9.44
CA ASP A 626 -11.08 -28.50 10.30
C ASP A 626 -12.37 -29.05 9.65
N VAL A 627 -12.34 -30.32 9.20
CA VAL A 627 -13.52 -31.22 9.17
C VAL A 627 -13.06 -32.66 9.38
N ARG A 628 -13.78 -33.41 10.22
CA ARG A 628 -13.52 -34.82 10.59
C ARG A 628 -13.63 -35.83 9.43
N ASP A 629 -13.95 -35.39 8.21
CA ASP A 629 -13.93 -36.20 6.97
C ASP A 629 -12.66 -35.91 6.16
N TRP A 630 -11.68 -36.81 6.30
CA TRP A 630 -10.27 -36.52 6.01
C TRP A 630 -9.85 -36.67 4.54
N SER A 631 -10.53 -37.47 3.69
CA SER A 631 -10.05 -37.79 2.32
C SER A 631 -10.86 -37.14 1.19
N GLU A 632 -12.16 -37.40 1.09
CA GLU A 632 -13.01 -36.95 -0.04
C GLU A 632 -13.01 -35.42 -0.18
N ASN A 633 -12.92 -34.79 0.98
CA ASN A 633 -12.97 -33.37 1.16
C ASN A 633 -11.67 -32.73 0.58
N HIS A 634 -10.48 -33.30 0.86
CA HIS A 634 -9.20 -32.75 0.37
C HIS A 634 -9.03 -32.98 -1.14
N ASP A 635 -9.46 -34.15 -1.61
CA ASP A 635 -9.47 -34.49 -3.03
C ASP A 635 -10.41 -33.54 -3.81
N LYS A 636 -11.58 -33.19 -3.24
CA LYS A 636 -12.45 -32.13 -3.78
C LYS A 636 -11.77 -30.76 -3.83
N GLY A 637 -11.07 -30.36 -2.76
CA GLY A 637 -10.28 -29.13 -2.76
C GLY A 637 -9.20 -29.14 -3.85
N ALA A 638 -8.54 -30.28 -4.04
CA ALA A 638 -7.50 -30.46 -5.03
C ALA A 638 -8.06 -30.36 -6.46
N ARG A 639 -9.17 -31.06 -6.75
CA ARG A 639 -9.84 -30.98 -8.06
C ARG A 639 -10.27 -29.56 -8.41
N ARG A 640 -10.83 -28.80 -7.45
CA ARG A 640 -11.18 -27.38 -7.64
C ARG A 640 -9.98 -26.51 -8.01
N ARG A 641 -8.86 -26.66 -7.28
CA ARG A 641 -7.62 -25.91 -7.54
C ARG A 641 -7.05 -26.26 -8.91
N LEU A 642 -6.93 -27.56 -9.22
CA LEU A 642 -6.43 -28.05 -10.49
C LEU A 642 -7.32 -27.63 -11.67
N SER A 643 -8.64 -27.62 -11.50
CA SER A 643 -9.58 -27.18 -12.56
C SER A 643 -9.39 -25.70 -12.92
N LEU A 644 -9.23 -24.83 -11.92
CA LEU A 644 -8.88 -23.42 -12.14
C LEU A 644 -7.54 -23.29 -12.87
N ILE A 645 -6.51 -24.00 -12.40
CA ILE A 645 -5.16 -23.93 -12.98
C ILE A 645 -5.13 -24.46 -14.41
N ALA A 646 -5.81 -25.57 -14.70
CA ALA A 646 -5.93 -26.12 -16.05
C ALA A 646 -6.63 -25.14 -16.99
N LYS A 647 -7.71 -24.49 -16.53
CA LYS A 647 -8.46 -23.51 -17.32
C LYS A 647 -7.65 -22.26 -17.61
N VAL A 648 -6.90 -21.78 -16.64
CA VAL A 648 -6.25 -20.45 -16.69
C VAL A 648 -4.80 -20.54 -17.19
N CYS A 649 -4.05 -21.54 -16.75
CA CYS A 649 -2.62 -21.69 -17.00
C CYS A 649 -2.24 -22.93 -17.82
N GLY A 650 -3.20 -23.77 -18.26
CA GLY A 650 -2.92 -25.05 -18.93
C GLY A 650 -2.02 -24.96 -20.18
N GLU A 651 -1.93 -23.80 -20.81
CA GLU A 651 -1.04 -23.57 -21.98
C GLU A 651 0.43 -23.29 -21.59
N LEU A 652 0.76 -23.29 -20.29
CA LEU A 652 2.07 -22.93 -19.76
C LEU A 652 2.62 -24.07 -18.90
N PRO A 653 3.38 -25.01 -19.52
CA PRO A 653 3.76 -26.27 -18.90
C PRO A 653 4.37 -26.16 -17.51
N VAL A 654 5.39 -25.32 -17.38
CA VAL A 654 6.15 -25.20 -16.15
C VAL A 654 5.43 -24.35 -15.08
N PRO A 655 4.91 -23.14 -15.40
CA PRO A 655 4.16 -22.35 -14.42
C PRO A 655 2.92 -23.07 -13.90
N ALA A 656 2.17 -23.78 -14.75
CA ALA A 656 0.98 -24.50 -14.34
C ALA A 656 1.30 -25.70 -13.44
N ALA A 657 2.35 -26.48 -13.77
CA ALA A 657 2.78 -27.59 -12.93
C ALA A 657 3.29 -27.12 -11.57
N TYR A 658 4.07 -26.03 -11.53
CA TYR A 658 4.52 -25.42 -10.28
C TYR A 658 3.33 -24.93 -9.47
N LEU A 659 2.43 -24.12 -10.06
CA LEU A 659 1.23 -23.63 -9.38
C LEU A 659 0.36 -24.77 -8.85
N ALA A 660 0.20 -25.84 -9.61
CA ALA A 660 -0.55 -27.02 -9.20
C ALA A 660 0.04 -27.63 -7.94
N VAL A 661 1.33 -28.02 -7.97
CA VAL A 661 2.00 -28.65 -6.83
C VAL A 661 1.94 -27.77 -5.59
N GLU A 662 2.25 -26.49 -5.76
CA GLU A 662 2.35 -25.50 -4.68
C GLU A 662 0.96 -25.08 -4.15
N SER A 663 -0.10 -25.18 -4.97
CA SER A 663 -1.48 -25.03 -4.51
C SER A 663 -1.98 -26.26 -3.74
N LEU A 664 -1.36 -27.43 -3.86
CA LEU A 664 -1.82 -28.66 -3.21
C LEU A 664 -1.09 -28.97 -1.91
N ARG A 665 0.23 -28.73 -1.81
CA ARG A 665 1.02 -28.98 -0.59
C ARG A 665 1.47 -27.67 0.06
N PRO A 666 1.77 -27.62 1.37
CA PRO A 666 1.10 -28.38 2.40
C PRO A 666 -0.37 -27.95 2.60
N GLY A 667 -0.90 -27.01 1.80
CA GLY A 667 -2.23 -26.42 2.01
C GLY A 667 -3.38 -27.44 2.05
N LEU A 668 -3.34 -28.47 1.21
CA LEU A 668 -4.29 -29.59 1.26
C LEU A 668 -3.63 -30.89 1.73
N PHE A 669 -2.42 -31.19 1.26
CA PHE A 669 -1.74 -32.43 1.60
C PHE A 669 -0.45 -32.15 2.37
N THR A 670 -0.34 -32.67 3.60
CA THR A 670 0.94 -32.70 4.32
C THR A 670 2.01 -33.41 3.49
N TRP A 671 3.29 -33.19 3.79
CA TRP A 671 4.40 -33.80 3.05
C TRP A 671 4.27 -35.32 2.90
N ARG A 672 3.96 -36.01 4.01
CA ARG A 672 3.72 -37.45 4.02
C ARG A 672 2.52 -37.84 3.14
N ARG A 673 1.40 -37.12 3.26
CA ARG A 673 0.19 -37.42 2.49
C ARG A 673 0.37 -37.14 1.00
N TRP A 674 1.15 -36.13 0.65
CA TRP A 674 1.51 -35.81 -0.73
C TRP A 674 2.37 -36.91 -1.35
N GLU A 675 3.27 -37.53 -0.59
CA GLU A 675 4.05 -38.68 -1.05
C GLU A 675 3.16 -39.90 -1.31
N GLU A 676 2.28 -40.24 -0.37
CA GLU A 676 1.27 -41.29 -0.54
C GLU A 676 0.39 -41.03 -1.78
N LYS A 677 -0.14 -39.81 -1.93
CA LYS A 677 -1.00 -39.45 -3.07
C LYS A 677 -0.30 -39.50 -4.42
N ARG A 678 1.00 -39.20 -4.51
CA ARG A 678 1.77 -39.35 -5.77
C ARG A 678 2.02 -40.80 -6.15
N ILE A 679 1.90 -41.74 -5.21
CA ILE A 679 1.93 -43.18 -5.50
C ILE A 679 0.57 -43.62 -6.03
N GLU A 680 -0.52 -43.11 -5.43
CA GLU A 680 -1.91 -43.39 -5.84
C GLU A 680 -2.27 -42.76 -7.19
N CYS A 681 -1.75 -41.56 -7.50
CA CYS A 681 -2.11 -40.75 -8.66
C CYS A 681 -0.86 -40.43 -9.53
N PRO A 682 -0.59 -41.21 -10.59
CA PRO A 682 0.53 -40.99 -11.51
C PRO A 682 0.62 -39.57 -12.08
N ALA A 683 -0.51 -38.94 -12.40
CA ALA A 683 -0.52 -37.59 -12.94
C ALA A 683 0.01 -36.55 -11.91
N LEU A 684 -0.24 -36.73 -10.61
CA LEU A 684 0.35 -35.89 -9.57
C LEU A 684 1.87 -36.06 -9.47
N LYS A 685 2.38 -37.27 -9.71
CA LYS A 685 3.82 -37.55 -9.78
C LYS A 685 4.47 -36.87 -10.99
N GLU A 686 3.78 -36.87 -12.12
CA GLU A 686 4.21 -36.19 -13.32
C GLU A 686 4.22 -34.66 -13.16
N LEU A 687 3.16 -34.07 -12.58
CA LEU A 687 3.14 -32.64 -12.21
C LEU A 687 4.30 -32.28 -11.29
N ALA A 688 4.59 -33.10 -10.27
CA ALA A 688 5.74 -32.90 -9.40
C ALA A 688 7.07 -32.96 -10.16
N THR A 689 7.18 -33.84 -11.15
CA THR A 689 8.37 -33.96 -12.00
C THR A 689 8.54 -32.73 -12.89
N LEU A 690 7.46 -32.27 -13.53
CA LEU A 690 7.43 -31.06 -14.36
C LEU A 690 7.74 -29.79 -13.55
N ALA A 691 7.14 -29.64 -12.37
CA ALA A 691 7.45 -28.55 -11.44
C ALA A 691 8.94 -28.56 -11.05
N ASN A 692 9.53 -29.75 -10.84
CA ASN A 692 10.94 -29.93 -10.56
C ASN A 692 11.87 -29.82 -11.78
N GLY A 693 11.34 -29.76 -13.00
CA GLY A 693 12.10 -29.42 -14.22
C GLY A 693 12.40 -27.92 -14.34
N SER A 694 11.81 -27.11 -13.46
CA SER A 694 12.04 -25.67 -13.35
C SER A 694 13.13 -25.38 -12.34
N LEU A 695 14.30 -24.92 -12.77
CA LEU A 695 15.38 -24.60 -11.85
C LEU A 695 15.05 -23.39 -10.95
N GLN A 696 14.14 -22.50 -11.34
CA GLN A 696 13.93 -21.17 -10.70
C GLN A 696 12.53 -20.52 -10.88
N GLY A 697 11.56 -21.16 -11.53
CA GLY A 697 10.33 -20.47 -11.98
C GLY A 697 9.15 -20.54 -11.00
N HIS A 698 8.51 -19.39 -10.79
CA HIS A 698 7.23 -19.24 -10.10
C HIS A 698 6.05 -19.68 -10.98
N ALA A 699 4.91 -19.89 -10.34
CA ALA A 699 3.61 -20.19 -10.94
C ALA A 699 3.07 -19.11 -11.90
N LEU A 700 3.52 -17.86 -11.72
CA LEU A 700 2.89 -16.68 -12.33
C LEU A 700 3.60 -16.20 -13.60
N ASP A 701 4.77 -16.77 -13.89
CA ASP A 701 5.62 -16.32 -14.98
C ASP A 701 5.19 -16.97 -16.29
N ARG A 702 4.19 -16.34 -16.92
CA ARG A 702 3.65 -16.80 -18.21
C ARG A 702 4.62 -16.55 -19.35
N ARG A 703 5.41 -17.55 -19.75
CA ARG A 703 5.94 -17.66 -21.13
C ARG A 703 6.45 -19.06 -21.45
N SER A 704 6.12 -19.52 -22.66
CA SER A 704 6.62 -20.75 -23.25
C SER A 704 8.14 -20.67 -23.45
N ARG A 705 8.86 -21.67 -22.94
CA ARG A 705 10.30 -21.80 -23.15
C ARG A 705 10.55 -22.09 -24.63
N GLY A 706 11.28 -21.20 -25.30
CA GLY A 706 11.76 -21.42 -26.66
C GLY A 706 12.54 -22.74 -26.75
N ALA A 707 12.33 -23.45 -27.86
CA ALA A 707 12.74 -24.81 -28.13
C ALA A 707 14.24 -25.07 -27.86
N ARG A 708 14.54 -25.85 -26.81
CA ARG A 708 15.62 -26.85 -26.73
C ARG A 708 15.57 -27.54 -25.36
N GLY A 709 14.73 -28.57 -25.27
CA GLY A 709 14.59 -29.56 -24.19
C GLY A 709 13.80 -30.76 -24.75
N PRO A 710 13.88 -31.96 -24.14
CA PRO A 710 13.73 -33.26 -24.83
C PRO A 710 12.40 -33.45 -25.60
N ARG A 711 12.45 -34.30 -26.64
CA ARG A 711 11.29 -34.78 -27.42
C ARG A 711 10.15 -35.22 -26.49
N HIS A 712 8.94 -34.77 -26.81
CA HIS A 712 7.67 -35.06 -26.11
C HIS A 712 7.64 -34.59 -24.64
N GLN A 713 7.56 -33.27 -24.42
CA GLN A 713 7.01 -32.81 -23.15
C GLN A 713 5.49 -33.04 -23.17
N PRO A 714 4.95 -33.76 -22.18
CA PRO A 714 3.51 -33.98 -22.05
C PRO A 714 2.81 -32.62 -21.91
N ASN A 715 1.67 -32.48 -22.56
CA ASN A 715 0.84 -31.29 -22.46
C ASN A 715 0.35 -31.17 -21.00
N VAL A 716 0.85 -30.17 -20.25
CA VAL A 716 0.52 -30.03 -18.82
C VAL A 716 -0.99 -29.95 -18.59
N ARG A 717 -1.75 -29.42 -19.56
CA ARG A 717 -3.20 -29.36 -19.47
C ARG A 717 -3.81 -30.75 -19.38
N ASP A 718 -3.29 -31.69 -20.15
CA ASP A 718 -3.73 -33.07 -20.15
C ASP A 718 -3.33 -33.75 -18.83
N VAL A 719 -2.09 -33.51 -18.35
CA VAL A 719 -1.64 -34.01 -17.04
C VAL A 719 -2.51 -33.46 -15.89
N LEU A 720 -2.92 -32.18 -15.94
CA LEU A 720 -3.83 -31.60 -14.95
C LEU A 720 -5.23 -32.22 -15.01
N ILE A 721 -5.76 -32.45 -16.22
CA ILE A 721 -7.05 -33.10 -16.43
C ILE A 721 -7.01 -34.54 -15.92
N ASP A 722 -5.94 -35.27 -16.19
CA ASP A 722 -5.78 -36.65 -15.73
C ASP A 722 -5.62 -36.71 -14.20
N ALA A 723 -4.91 -35.76 -13.59
CA ALA A 723 -4.90 -35.63 -12.14
C ALA A 723 -6.29 -35.37 -11.55
N ILE A 724 -7.15 -34.58 -12.20
CA ILE A 724 -8.54 -34.36 -11.77
C ILE A 724 -9.36 -35.66 -11.86
N LYS A 725 -9.17 -36.45 -12.92
CA LYS A 725 -9.83 -37.76 -13.09
C LYS A 725 -9.38 -38.78 -12.04
N GLU A 726 -8.07 -38.89 -11.82
CA GLU A 726 -7.47 -39.78 -10.81
C GLU A 726 -7.94 -39.43 -9.39
N LEU A 727 -8.24 -38.16 -9.12
CA LEU A 727 -8.84 -37.68 -7.87
C LEU A 727 -10.38 -37.84 -7.81
N GLY A 728 -11.01 -38.50 -8.79
CA GLY A 728 -12.44 -38.83 -8.78
C GLY A 728 -13.38 -37.75 -9.34
N GLY A 729 -12.91 -36.90 -10.25
CA GLY A 729 -13.73 -35.94 -11.00
C GLY A 729 -13.66 -36.12 -12.53
N PRO A 730 -14.10 -35.12 -13.31
CA PRO A 730 -14.67 -33.83 -12.88
C PRO A 730 -16.08 -33.98 -12.31
N ARG A 731 -16.42 -33.17 -11.31
CA ARG A 731 -17.78 -33.01 -10.76
C ARG A 731 -18.27 -31.55 -10.95
N PRO A 732 -19.58 -31.28 -11.02
CA PRO A 732 -20.10 -29.91 -11.26
C PRO A 732 -19.61 -28.84 -10.27
N GLU A 733 -19.30 -29.25 -9.04
CA GLU A 733 -18.78 -28.39 -7.99
C GLU A 733 -17.28 -28.05 -8.13
N ASP A 734 -16.54 -28.74 -8.99
CA ASP A 734 -15.10 -28.50 -9.23
C ASP A 734 -14.88 -27.14 -9.95
N ASP A 735 -15.88 -26.69 -10.72
CA ASP A 735 -15.86 -25.41 -11.45
C ASP A 735 -16.13 -24.16 -10.59
N ASP A 736 -16.36 -24.29 -9.28
CA ASP A 736 -16.69 -23.15 -8.42
C ASP A 736 -15.61 -22.05 -8.44
N LEU A 737 -14.34 -22.44 -8.38
CA LEU A 737 -13.23 -21.49 -8.45
C LEU A 737 -13.09 -20.84 -9.83
N VAL A 738 -13.40 -21.58 -10.90
CA VAL A 738 -13.45 -21.04 -12.26
C VAL A 738 -14.54 -19.97 -12.36
N ARG A 739 -15.74 -20.23 -11.83
CA ARG A 739 -16.84 -19.25 -11.82
C ARG A 739 -16.50 -18.00 -11.02
N ARG A 740 -15.88 -18.15 -9.84
CA ARG A 740 -15.42 -17.01 -9.01
C ARG A 740 -14.37 -16.18 -9.73
N HIS A 741 -13.38 -16.83 -10.35
CA HIS A 741 -12.36 -16.17 -11.17
C HIS A 741 -12.97 -15.35 -12.31
N GLN A 742 -13.92 -15.93 -13.06
CA GLN A 742 -14.63 -15.22 -14.13
C GLN A 742 -15.50 -14.07 -13.61
N SER A 743 -16.16 -14.24 -12.46
CA SER A 743 -16.95 -13.18 -11.83
C SER A 743 -16.08 -12.00 -11.43
N LEU A 744 -14.91 -12.28 -10.86
CA LEU A 744 -13.92 -11.28 -10.50
C LEU A 744 -13.42 -10.50 -11.72
N LEU A 745 -13.09 -11.19 -12.82
CA LEU A 745 -12.72 -10.53 -14.07
C LEU A 745 -13.83 -9.63 -14.60
N ARG A 746 -15.09 -10.07 -14.59
CA ARG A 746 -16.24 -9.22 -14.97
C ARG A 746 -16.39 -7.99 -14.06
N SER A 747 -16.10 -8.09 -12.77
CA SER A 747 -16.13 -6.94 -11.87
C SER A 747 -15.03 -5.93 -12.21
N LEU A 748 -13.81 -6.40 -12.51
CA LEU A 748 -12.71 -5.53 -12.94
C LEU A 748 -12.96 -4.91 -14.32
N ASP A 749 -13.45 -5.70 -15.28
CA ASP A 749 -13.77 -5.22 -16.64
C ASP A 749 -14.90 -4.18 -16.61
N ARG A 750 -15.89 -4.30 -15.71
CA ARG A 750 -16.93 -3.26 -15.49
C ARG A 750 -16.34 -1.93 -15.01
N ILE A 751 -15.31 -1.97 -14.17
CA ILE A 751 -14.63 -0.75 -13.69
C ILE A 751 -13.75 -0.16 -14.79
N PHE A 752 -13.13 -1.01 -15.61
CA PHE A 752 -12.32 -0.60 -16.76
C PHE A 752 -13.15 0.12 -17.84
N HIS A 753 -14.29 -0.44 -18.21
CA HIS A 753 -15.15 0.11 -19.26
C HIS A 753 -16.12 1.19 -18.76
N GLY A 754 -16.19 1.42 -17.45
CA GLY A 754 -17.14 2.34 -16.82
C GLY A 754 -18.61 1.90 -17.02
N PRO A 755 -19.57 2.58 -16.39
CA PRO A 755 -20.90 2.63 -16.97
C PRO A 755 -20.75 3.25 -18.36
N VAL A 756 -21.21 2.56 -19.40
CA VAL A 756 -21.39 3.17 -20.73
C VAL A 756 -22.25 4.41 -20.52
N ASP A 757 -21.69 5.58 -20.80
CA ASP A 757 -22.41 6.86 -20.71
C ASP A 757 -23.73 6.73 -21.47
N GLY A 758 -24.78 6.71 -20.67
CA GLY A 758 -26.16 6.61 -21.06
C GLY A 758 -26.97 7.22 -19.93
N ARG A 759 -26.65 8.46 -19.57
CA ARG A 759 -27.47 9.40 -18.79
C ARG A 759 -26.93 10.80 -18.89
#